data_AF-A0A0G2EQZ5-F1
#
_entry.id   AF-A0A0G2EQZ5-F1
#
_cell.length_a   1.000
_cell.length_b   1.000
_cell.length_c   1.000
_cell.angle_alpha   90.00
_cell.angle_beta   90.00
_cell.angle_gamma   90.00
#
_symmetry.space_group_name_H-M   'P 1'
#
loop_
_entity.id
_entity.type
_entity.pdbx_description
1 polymer ?
#
loop_
_entity_poly.entity_id
_entity_poly.type
_entity_poly.pdbx_seq_one_letter_code
_entity_poly.pdbx_strand_id
1 'polypeptide(L)'
;MCLPRHSDCSGGSAHQTNVTAKHNWIQFKPSEKADFPGIVHLVKQASTFPCATPVVALSFTILFYIPLIPASLLLNNSVICAQPHQTQTNDCLSKRRRNERDQTAEVRNHKRHSEKKDGKDVKLIEIFGLQDAFRKLDVEERGYIDEATAIKATQQSEHQPYDAVRQALRQVELDSSRRVELEDYVDLIAKVRGSSSAPSPQRVVSSGARPGAGSAGNGMPSPSHASKGSIGGGSHGKIQVQGSSANVTHTINEDERTEFTRHINAVLAGDADIDHLLPFPTDTFQMFDECKDGLVLAKLINDSVPDTIDERVINKPGKKIKTLNAFHMTENNNIVINSAKGIGCSVVNIGSQDIIEVREHLILGLIWQIIRRGLLGKIDIKLHPELYRLLEDDETLEQFLRLPPEQILLRWFNYHLKNAGWNRRVANFSGDVKDGENYTVLLSQLSPENCTRAPLQTRDLLARAEQVLQNADKLNCRKFLTPKSLVAGNPKLNLAFVANLFNTHPGLDPITEEDKLEIEDFDAEGEREARVFTLWLNSLDVQPAVNSLFDDLRDGTILLQAYDKVIPGTVNWRHVNKAPASGAEMMRFKAVENTNYVVELGKQIRFSLVGIQGADITDGQRTLTLGLVWQLMRRDITNTLAALAQRLGKREITDPDMIKWANDMSRKGGKSSQIRSFKDQTIGTGVFLLDVLNGMKSSYVDYDLVTPGKTDEDAYANAKLSISIARKMGATIWLVPEDICAVRSRLVTTFIGSLMATSLTLQ
;
A
#
# COMPACT_ATOMS: atom_id res chain seq x y z
N MET A 1 30.99 -41.90 41.49
CA MET A 1 31.44 -40.53 41.19
C MET A 1 30.17 -39.72 40.93
N CYS A 2 29.40 -39.30 41.94
CA CYS A 2 29.70 -38.47 43.12
C CYS A 2 29.47 -36.97 42.82
N LEU A 3 28.36 -36.46 43.35
CA LEU A 3 28.22 -35.05 43.76
C LEU A 3 29.28 -34.73 44.85
N PRO A 4 29.58 -33.45 45.10
CA PRO A 4 28.74 -32.66 46.00
C PRO A 4 28.35 -31.30 45.36
N ARG A 5 27.35 -30.49 45.78
CA ARG A 5 26.80 -30.15 47.13
C ARG A 5 27.88 -29.50 48.03
N HIS A 6 27.60 -28.68 49.03
CA HIS A 6 26.40 -27.96 49.49
C HIS A 6 26.91 -26.76 50.33
N SER A 7 25.99 -25.96 50.92
CA SER A 7 26.13 -25.33 52.25
C SER A 7 27.27 -24.33 52.54
N ASP A 8 27.18 -23.35 53.43
CA ASP A 8 26.11 -22.65 54.18
C ASP A 8 26.82 -21.42 54.86
N CYS A 9 26.25 -20.51 55.65
CA CYS A 9 24.94 -20.42 56.31
C CYS A 9 24.58 -18.95 56.66
N SER A 10 23.29 -18.71 56.96
CA SER A 10 22.76 -17.75 57.97
C SER A 10 23.08 -16.23 57.89
N GLY A 11 22.17 -15.34 58.26
CA GLY A 11 20.77 -15.53 58.68
C GLY A 11 20.22 -14.39 59.55
N GLY A 12 18.89 -14.30 59.66
CA GLY A 12 18.17 -13.27 60.45
C GLY A 12 17.38 -12.30 59.54
N SER A 13 16.05 -12.42 59.32
CA SER A 13 14.89 -12.54 60.22
C SER A 13 14.37 -11.19 60.75
N ALA A 14 13.07 -10.89 60.88
CA ALA A 14 11.86 -11.13 60.06
C ALA A 14 10.62 -10.76 60.90
N HIS A 15 9.67 -9.99 60.36
CA HIS A 15 8.25 -9.84 60.76
C HIS A 15 7.58 -9.04 59.61
N GLN A 16 6.65 -9.52 58.77
CA GLN A 16 5.49 -10.42 58.89
C GLN A 16 4.19 -9.70 59.31
N THR A 17 3.39 -9.33 58.31
CA THR A 17 1.94 -9.06 58.42
C THR A 17 1.23 -9.77 57.27
N ASN A 18 0.21 -10.56 57.58
CA ASN A 18 -0.54 -11.35 56.58
C ASN A 18 -1.71 -10.54 56.00
N VAL A 19 -1.92 -10.65 54.68
CA VAL A 19 -3.24 -10.45 54.06
C VAL A 19 -3.51 -11.65 53.16
N THR A 20 -4.49 -12.48 53.52
CA THR A 20 -4.83 -13.71 52.80
C THR A 20 -5.80 -13.41 51.64
N ALA A 21 -5.51 -13.92 50.45
CA ALA A 21 -6.52 -14.04 49.41
C ALA A 21 -7.66 -14.96 49.88
N LYS A 22 -8.92 -14.54 49.68
CA LYS A 22 -10.10 -15.38 49.87
C LYS A 22 -10.96 -15.36 48.62
N HIS A 23 -11.14 -16.52 48.00
CA HIS A 23 -12.32 -16.75 47.16
C HIS A 23 -13.54 -16.84 48.09
N ASN A 24 -14.51 -15.95 47.91
CA ASN A 24 -15.82 -16.06 48.56
C ASN A 24 -16.86 -16.42 47.50
N TRP A 25 -17.30 -17.68 47.52
CA TRP A 25 -18.57 -18.07 46.91
C TRP A 25 -19.70 -17.45 47.72
N ILE A 26 -20.61 -16.71 47.06
CA ILE A 26 -21.85 -16.23 47.69
C ILE A 26 -23.00 -17.12 47.21
N GLN A 27 -23.51 -17.96 48.12
CA GLN A 27 -24.79 -18.62 47.94
C GLN A 27 -25.92 -17.62 48.23
N PHE A 28 -26.88 -17.48 47.32
CA PHE A 28 -28.21 -16.94 47.66
C PHE A 28 -29.21 -18.08 47.79
N LYS A 29 -30.05 -18.01 48.83
CA LYS A 29 -31.18 -18.93 49.05
C LYS A 29 -32.40 -18.48 48.24
N PRO A 30 -33.23 -19.40 47.72
CA PRO A 30 -34.54 -19.06 47.15
C PRO A 30 -35.62 -18.91 48.24
N SER A 31 -36.54 -17.96 48.08
CA SER A 31 -37.74 -17.84 48.92
C SER A 31 -38.95 -17.22 48.18
N GLU A 32 -39.94 -18.07 47.90
CA GLU A 32 -41.40 -17.83 47.93
C GLU A 32 -42.07 -16.67 47.13
N LYS A 33 -42.65 -17.06 45.98
CA LYS A 33 -44.08 -16.91 45.56
C LYS A 33 -44.84 -15.57 45.70
N ALA A 34 -45.25 -15.01 44.55
CA ALA A 34 -46.62 -14.60 44.16
C ALA A 34 -46.58 -13.88 42.77
N ASP A 35 -47.54 -13.93 41.84
CA ASP A 35 -48.63 -14.89 41.58
C ASP A 35 -49.06 -14.88 40.06
N PHE A 36 -50.01 -15.71 39.65
CA PHE A 36 -50.47 -16.00 38.25
C PHE A 36 -51.42 -14.94 37.60
N PRO A 37 -51.96 -15.06 36.34
CA PRO A 37 -51.83 -16.08 35.26
C PRO A 37 -51.39 -15.50 33.87
N GLY A 38 -51.28 -16.20 32.72
CA GLY A 38 -51.48 -17.60 32.23
C GLY A 38 -50.82 -17.72 30.81
N ILE A 39 -50.85 -18.80 30.01
CA ILE A 39 -51.73 -19.99 29.87
C ILE A 39 -50.90 -21.21 29.38
N VAL A 40 -51.16 -22.38 30.01
CA VAL A 40 -51.14 -23.81 29.56
C VAL A 40 -50.90 -24.06 28.04
N HIS A 41 -50.08 -25.01 27.53
CA HIS A 41 -49.30 -26.19 28.02
C HIS A 41 -48.12 -26.45 27.04
N LEU A 42 -47.41 -27.60 26.85
CA LEU A 42 -47.31 -29.01 27.34
C LEU A 42 -45.79 -29.35 27.17
N VAL A 43 -45.01 -30.03 28.03
CA VAL A 43 -45.09 -31.42 28.58
C VAL A 43 -44.90 -32.48 27.46
N LYS A 44 -43.90 -33.39 27.44
CA LYS A 44 -42.91 -33.82 28.47
C LYS A 44 -41.73 -34.64 27.89
N GLN A 45 -40.55 -34.59 28.56
CA GLN A 45 -39.52 -35.67 28.79
C GLN A 45 -38.91 -36.50 27.62
N ALA A 46 -37.67 -37.02 27.66
CA ALA A 46 -36.44 -36.70 28.43
C ALA A 46 -35.24 -37.59 27.95
N SER A 47 -34.00 -37.29 28.40
CA SER A 47 -32.89 -38.21 28.84
C SER A 47 -32.52 -39.46 27.99
N THR A 48 -31.25 -39.82 27.71
CA THR A 48 -29.96 -39.44 28.34
C THR A 48 -28.73 -39.86 27.49
N PHE A 49 -27.55 -39.31 27.85
CA PHE A 49 -26.15 -39.72 27.62
C PHE A 49 -25.80 -41.25 27.70
N PRO A 50 -24.56 -41.74 27.38
CA PRO A 50 -23.39 -41.13 26.69
C PRO A 50 -22.63 -42.04 25.66
N CYS A 51 -21.53 -41.51 25.09
CA CYS A 51 -20.26 -42.17 24.65
C CYS A 51 -20.24 -43.55 23.93
N ALA A 52 -19.67 -43.58 22.70
CA ALA A 52 -18.43 -44.33 22.37
C ALA A 52 -17.97 -44.13 20.91
N THR A 53 -16.67 -43.94 20.69
CA THR A 53 -15.91 -44.31 19.45
C THR A 53 -15.45 -45.78 19.59
N PRO A 54 -15.09 -46.58 18.54
CA PRO A 54 -14.25 -46.14 17.39
C PRO A 54 -14.40 -46.85 16.00
N VAL A 55 -13.94 -46.14 14.94
CA VAL A 55 -13.05 -46.58 13.83
C VAL A 55 -13.43 -47.77 12.89
N VAL A 56 -12.87 -47.71 11.66
CA VAL A 56 -12.88 -48.65 10.52
C VAL A 56 -14.00 -48.43 9.49
N ALA A 57 -13.59 -48.38 8.22
CA ALA A 57 -14.44 -48.12 7.05
C ALA A 57 -14.78 -49.41 6.29
N LEU A 58 -15.82 -49.37 5.45
CA LEU A 58 -15.80 -49.94 4.10
C LEU A 58 -16.95 -49.40 3.24
N SER A 59 -16.69 -49.22 1.94
CA SER A 59 -17.66 -48.77 0.94
C SER A 59 -18.59 -49.90 0.51
N PHE A 60 -19.85 -49.61 0.15
CA PHE A 60 -20.54 -50.36 -0.91
C PHE A 60 -21.68 -49.58 -1.60
N THR A 61 -21.84 -49.81 -2.89
CA THR A 61 -22.87 -49.22 -3.76
C THR A 61 -24.08 -50.14 -3.88
N ILE A 62 -25.31 -49.61 -3.85
CA ILE A 62 -26.54 -50.33 -4.26
C ILE A 62 -27.40 -49.43 -5.16
N LEU A 63 -28.03 -50.03 -6.16
CA LEU A 63 -28.93 -49.37 -7.13
C LEU A 63 -30.42 -49.63 -6.81
N PHE A 64 -31.29 -48.74 -7.29
CA PHE A 64 -32.60 -49.13 -7.84
C PHE A 64 -32.79 -48.38 -9.18
N TYR A 65 -32.84 -48.99 -10.36
CA TYR A 65 -33.73 -50.00 -10.99
C TYR A 65 -34.96 -49.43 -11.72
N ILE A 66 -35.20 -49.96 -12.93
CA ILE A 66 -36.12 -49.45 -13.96
C ILE A 66 -37.22 -50.50 -14.24
N PRO A 67 -38.43 -50.07 -14.62
CA PRO A 67 -39.19 -50.73 -15.71
C PRO A 67 -39.85 -49.71 -16.68
N LEU A 68 -40.24 -49.98 -17.94
CA LEU A 68 -40.03 -51.01 -18.99
C LEU A 68 -40.45 -50.29 -20.33
N ILE A 69 -39.77 -50.40 -21.50
CA ILE A 69 -39.86 -51.46 -22.55
C ILE A 69 -41.30 -51.70 -23.06
N PRO A 70 -41.59 -51.87 -24.38
CA PRO A 70 -40.72 -52.15 -25.57
C PRO A 70 -40.66 -50.96 -26.57
N ALA A 71 -40.07 -50.98 -27.80
CA ALA A 71 -39.00 -51.71 -28.54
C ALA A 71 -38.75 -50.92 -29.89
N SER A 72 -38.15 -51.31 -31.03
CA SER A 72 -37.72 -52.59 -31.65
C SER A 72 -36.66 -52.36 -32.78
N LEU A 73 -35.86 -53.40 -33.11
CA LEU A 73 -35.48 -53.93 -34.46
C LEU A 73 -35.13 -52.96 -35.64
N LEU A 74 -34.01 -53.06 -36.39
CA LEU A 74 -33.05 -54.17 -36.68
C LEU A 74 -31.63 -53.71 -37.17
N LEU A 75 -30.63 -54.59 -36.97
CA LEU A 75 -29.44 -54.92 -37.80
C LEU A 75 -28.26 -53.94 -38.09
N ASN A 76 -27.11 -54.31 -37.50
CA ASN A 76 -25.80 -54.63 -38.11
C ASN A 76 -24.85 -53.60 -38.77
N ASN A 77 -23.63 -53.61 -38.23
CA ASN A 77 -22.31 -53.75 -38.88
C ASN A 77 -21.64 -52.61 -39.69
N SER A 78 -20.65 -51.98 -39.01
CA SER A 78 -19.21 -52.14 -39.31
C SER A 78 -18.53 -51.52 -40.56
N VAL A 79 -17.90 -50.36 -40.31
CA VAL A 79 -16.51 -49.93 -40.69
C VAL A 79 -16.07 -49.79 -42.17
N ILE A 80 -15.21 -48.77 -42.40
CA ILE A 80 -14.21 -48.54 -43.48
C ILE A 80 -14.55 -47.45 -44.53
N CYS A 81 -13.47 -46.73 -44.92
CA CYS A 81 -13.30 -45.60 -45.85
C CYS A 81 -13.90 -45.80 -47.27
N ALA A 82 -14.01 -44.82 -48.18
CA ALA A 82 -13.13 -43.67 -48.44
C ALA A 82 -13.76 -42.52 -49.29
N GLN A 83 -12.94 -41.51 -49.61
CA GLN A 83 -13.18 -40.36 -50.51
C GLN A 83 -13.06 -40.73 -52.02
N PRO A 84 -13.51 -39.92 -53.02
CA PRO A 84 -13.09 -38.51 -53.23
C PRO A 84 -14.09 -37.52 -53.90
N HIS A 85 -13.57 -36.29 -54.14
CA HIS A 85 -13.93 -35.19 -55.09
C HIS A 85 -14.89 -35.50 -56.27
N GLN A 86 -15.62 -34.56 -56.93
CA GLN A 86 -15.56 -33.08 -57.06
C GLN A 86 -16.91 -32.56 -57.69
N THR A 87 -17.31 -31.29 -57.94
CA THR A 87 -16.74 -29.90 -57.87
C THR A 87 -17.91 -28.87 -57.80
N GLN A 88 -17.74 -27.68 -57.18
CA GLN A 88 -18.19 -26.38 -57.76
C GLN A 88 -17.77 -25.17 -56.89
N THR A 89 -17.05 -24.21 -57.48
CA THR A 89 -16.70 -22.90 -56.89
C THR A 89 -16.52 -21.85 -58.00
N ASN A 90 -17.12 -20.66 -57.87
CA ASN A 90 -16.63 -19.44 -58.53
C ASN A 90 -17.29 -18.13 -58.02
N ASP A 91 -18.58 -18.13 -57.68
CA ASP A 91 -19.33 -16.86 -57.53
C ASP A 91 -19.07 -16.06 -56.23
N CYS A 92 -18.41 -16.65 -55.23
CA CYS A 92 -18.07 -15.95 -53.97
C CYS A 92 -16.78 -15.10 -54.04
N LEU A 93 -15.90 -15.32 -55.01
CA LEU A 93 -14.59 -14.64 -55.09
C LEU A 93 -14.65 -13.26 -55.76
N SER A 94 -15.70 -13.00 -56.55
CA SER A 94 -15.92 -11.72 -57.25
C SER A 94 -16.30 -10.59 -56.28
N LYS A 95 -17.19 -10.87 -55.32
CA LYS A 95 -17.70 -9.88 -54.35
C LYS A 95 -16.64 -9.46 -53.33
N ARG A 96 -15.84 -10.40 -52.80
CA ARG A 96 -14.81 -10.11 -51.78
C ARG A 96 -13.74 -9.13 -52.28
N ARG A 97 -13.32 -9.26 -53.54
CA ARG A 97 -12.31 -8.41 -54.19
C ARG A 97 -12.76 -6.98 -54.55
N ARG A 98 -14.02 -6.60 -54.32
CA ARG A 98 -14.46 -5.19 -54.42
C ARG A 98 -14.28 -4.46 -53.08
N ASN A 99 -14.85 -4.98 -51.99
CA ASN A 99 -14.72 -4.37 -50.65
C ASN A 99 -13.25 -4.14 -50.24
N GLU A 100 -12.34 -5.06 -50.56
CA GLU A 100 -10.90 -4.92 -50.28
C GLU A 100 -10.24 -3.73 -51.01
N ARG A 101 -10.79 -3.29 -52.16
CA ARG A 101 -10.29 -2.12 -52.92
C ARG A 101 -10.85 -0.80 -52.38
N ASP A 102 -12.11 -0.78 -51.98
CA ASP A 102 -12.73 0.43 -51.44
C ASP A 102 -12.15 0.76 -50.05
N GLN A 103 -11.97 -0.24 -49.19
CA GLN A 103 -11.28 -0.07 -47.90
C GLN A 103 -9.81 0.39 -48.05
N THR A 104 -9.08 -0.12 -49.05
CA THR A 104 -7.70 0.34 -49.32
C THR A 104 -7.63 1.72 -49.99
N ALA A 105 -8.73 2.23 -50.55
CA ALA A 105 -8.84 3.62 -51.00
C ALA A 105 -9.10 4.58 -49.82
N GLU A 106 -10.05 4.26 -48.92
CA GLU A 106 -10.34 5.09 -47.74
C GLU A 106 -9.11 5.25 -46.83
N VAL A 107 -8.41 4.16 -46.52
CA VAL A 107 -7.17 4.18 -45.73
C VAL A 107 -6.09 5.07 -46.39
N ARG A 108 -6.05 5.15 -47.73
CA ARG A 108 -5.10 6.00 -48.47
C ARG A 108 -5.46 7.48 -48.43
N ASN A 109 -6.74 7.84 -48.34
CA ASN A 109 -7.18 9.22 -48.15
C ASN A 109 -7.04 9.66 -46.69
N HIS A 110 -7.39 8.81 -45.71
CA HIS A 110 -7.15 9.11 -44.29
C HIS A 110 -5.68 9.40 -44.02
N LYS A 111 -4.76 8.59 -44.57
CA LYS A 111 -3.31 8.79 -44.41
C LYS A 111 -2.77 10.07 -45.09
N ARG A 112 -3.54 10.72 -45.99
CA ARG A 112 -3.21 12.03 -46.59
C ARG A 112 -3.79 13.22 -45.83
N HIS A 113 -4.74 13.01 -44.91
CA HIS A 113 -5.25 14.07 -44.03
C HIS A 113 -4.59 14.08 -42.65
N SER A 114 -3.93 12.99 -42.22
CA SER A 114 -3.12 13.00 -40.98
C SER A 114 -1.80 13.76 -41.08
N GLU A 115 -1.26 13.99 -42.28
CA GLU A 115 0.04 14.64 -42.50
C GLU A 115 -0.02 16.19 -42.50
N LYS A 116 -1.03 16.79 -41.84
CA LYS A 116 -1.15 18.25 -41.61
C LYS A 116 -1.73 18.61 -40.23
N LYS A 117 -1.07 18.15 -39.16
CA LYS A 117 -1.14 18.78 -37.82
C LYS A 117 0.27 18.81 -37.20
N ASP A 118 1.09 19.78 -37.63
CA ASP A 118 2.39 20.08 -37.00
C ASP A 118 2.21 20.77 -35.63
N GLY A 119 1.65 20.05 -34.67
CA GLY A 119 1.82 20.34 -33.24
C GLY A 119 3.10 19.66 -32.77
N LYS A 120 4.13 20.43 -32.41
CA LYS A 120 5.41 19.86 -31.97
C LYS A 120 5.25 19.17 -30.62
N ASP A 121 5.77 17.95 -30.50
CA ASP A 121 5.76 17.18 -29.26
C ASP A 121 6.39 17.97 -28.10
N VAL A 122 5.60 18.23 -27.06
CA VAL A 122 6.12 18.68 -25.77
C VAL A 122 6.85 17.50 -25.15
N LYS A 123 8.15 17.66 -24.87
CA LYS A 123 8.97 16.55 -24.34
C LYS A 123 8.44 16.08 -23.00
N LEU A 124 8.54 14.79 -22.72
CA LEU A 124 8.09 14.17 -21.46
C LEU A 124 8.62 14.90 -20.20
N ILE A 125 9.86 15.40 -20.25
CA ILE A 125 10.49 16.19 -19.18
C ILE A 125 9.79 17.54 -18.95
N GLU A 126 9.31 18.18 -20.02
CA GLU A 126 8.57 19.45 -19.94
C GLU A 126 7.15 19.24 -19.40
N ILE A 127 6.50 18.11 -19.72
CA ILE A 127 5.15 17.77 -19.21
C ILE A 127 5.16 17.69 -17.67
N PHE A 128 6.15 17.03 -17.06
CA PHE A 128 6.28 17.01 -15.59
C PHE A 128 6.51 18.41 -14.99
N GLY A 129 7.29 19.26 -15.68
CA GLY A 129 7.47 20.66 -15.27
C GLY A 129 6.19 21.49 -15.31
N LEU A 130 5.30 21.23 -16.28
CA LEU A 130 3.98 21.85 -16.36
C LEU A 130 2.99 21.29 -15.32
N GLN A 131 3.06 19.99 -15.01
CA GLN A 131 2.26 19.36 -13.95
C GLN A 131 2.62 19.94 -12.56
N ASP A 132 3.90 20.12 -12.27
CA ASP A 132 4.37 20.76 -11.03
C ASP A 132 4.13 22.28 -11.00
N ALA A 133 3.96 22.93 -12.16
CA ALA A 133 3.50 24.32 -12.21
C ALA A 133 2.00 24.41 -11.91
N PHE A 134 1.19 23.54 -12.51
CA PHE A 134 -0.26 23.48 -12.29
C PHE A 134 -0.62 23.17 -10.83
N ARG A 135 0.04 22.19 -10.21
CA ARG A 135 -0.11 21.86 -8.77
C ARG A 135 0.24 23.01 -7.81
N LYS A 136 1.00 24.02 -8.25
CA LYS A 136 1.30 25.23 -7.45
C LYS A 136 0.24 26.32 -7.61
N LEU A 137 -0.66 26.18 -8.57
CA LEU A 137 -1.81 27.06 -8.82
C LEU A 137 -3.08 26.47 -8.18
N ASP A 138 -3.28 25.15 -8.31
CA ASP A 138 -4.32 24.40 -7.60
C ASP A 138 -3.91 24.08 -6.15
N VAL A 139 -3.83 25.14 -5.33
CA VAL A 139 -3.41 25.08 -3.92
C VAL A 139 -4.42 24.33 -3.02
N GLU A 140 -5.60 23.99 -3.55
CA GLU A 140 -6.66 23.26 -2.85
C GLU A 140 -6.87 21.82 -3.39
N GLU A 141 -6.01 21.34 -4.29
CA GLU A 141 -6.06 19.98 -4.88
C GLU A 141 -7.43 19.63 -5.51
N ARG A 142 -8.09 20.63 -6.12
CA ARG A 142 -9.42 20.51 -6.74
C ARG A 142 -9.41 19.82 -8.10
N GLY A 143 -8.24 19.64 -8.71
CA GLY A 143 -8.03 19.11 -10.07
C GLY A 143 -8.09 20.15 -11.19
N TYR A 144 -8.47 21.39 -10.89
CA TYR A 144 -8.69 22.46 -11.86
C TYR A 144 -8.35 23.84 -11.30
N ILE A 145 -8.05 24.80 -12.19
CA ILE A 145 -7.91 26.23 -11.88
C ILE A 145 -8.93 27.07 -12.68
N ASP A 146 -9.12 28.33 -12.29
CA ASP A 146 -10.01 29.25 -13.01
C ASP A 146 -9.34 29.95 -14.21
N GLU A 147 -10.15 30.45 -15.15
CA GLU A 147 -9.69 31.14 -16.37
C GLU A 147 -8.70 32.30 -16.08
N ALA A 148 -8.91 33.07 -15.01
CA ALA A 148 -8.06 34.22 -14.69
C ALA A 148 -6.72 33.81 -14.04
N THR A 149 -6.72 32.80 -13.18
CA THR A 149 -5.49 32.19 -12.63
C THR A 149 -4.67 31.53 -13.75
N ALA A 150 -5.30 30.77 -14.64
CA ALA A 150 -4.65 30.18 -15.81
C ALA A 150 -3.97 31.23 -16.70
N ILE A 151 -4.72 32.28 -17.13
CA ILE A 151 -4.15 33.36 -17.95
C ILE A 151 -2.98 34.04 -17.23
N LYS A 152 -3.15 34.41 -15.96
CA LYS A 152 -2.12 35.12 -15.19
C LYS A 152 -0.84 34.29 -15.03
N ALA A 153 -0.97 32.99 -14.79
CA ALA A 153 0.17 32.07 -14.69
C ALA A 153 0.91 31.93 -16.03
N THR A 154 0.19 31.68 -17.13
CA THR A 154 0.78 31.54 -18.46
C THR A 154 1.43 32.85 -18.96
N GLN A 155 0.89 34.02 -18.62
CA GLN A 155 1.55 35.30 -18.87
C GLN A 155 2.91 35.40 -18.15
N GLN A 156 3.01 34.88 -16.92
CA GLN A 156 4.23 34.93 -16.10
C GLN A 156 5.25 33.87 -16.50
N SER A 157 4.84 32.67 -16.92
CA SER A 157 5.77 31.63 -17.39
C SER A 157 6.27 31.92 -18.81
N GLU A 158 5.38 32.16 -19.76
CA GLU A 158 5.72 32.30 -21.18
C GLU A 158 6.11 33.74 -21.58
N HIS A 159 5.99 34.71 -20.66
CA HIS A 159 6.32 36.13 -20.86
C HIS A 159 5.52 36.82 -21.98
N GLN A 160 4.25 36.42 -22.14
CA GLN A 160 3.36 36.87 -23.23
C GLN A 160 2.31 37.91 -22.78
N PRO A 161 1.86 38.80 -23.69
CA PRO A 161 0.82 39.78 -23.38
C PRO A 161 -0.55 39.12 -23.18
N TYR A 162 -1.40 39.75 -22.35
CA TYR A 162 -2.71 39.24 -21.93
C TYR A 162 -3.57 38.77 -23.11
N ASP A 163 -3.67 39.59 -24.16
CA ASP A 163 -4.53 39.28 -25.31
C ASP A 163 -4.05 38.07 -26.12
N ALA A 164 -2.73 37.81 -26.18
CA ALA A 164 -2.18 36.64 -26.86
C ALA A 164 -2.48 35.34 -26.09
N VAL A 165 -2.29 35.36 -24.76
CA VAL A 165 -2.65 34.23 -23.89
C VAL A 165 -4.15 33.96 -23.93
N ARG A 166 -4.98 35.02 -23.89
CA ARG A 166 -6.43 34.92 -23.98
C ARG A 166 -6.92 34.44 -25.36
N GLN A 167 -6.23 34.82 -26.45
CA GLN A 167 -6.52 34.32 -27.79
C GLN A 167 -6.12 32.85 -27.97
N ALA A 168 -5.07 32.39 -27.30
CA ALA A 168 -4.71 30.98 -27.24
C ALA A 168 -5.72 30.16 -26.41
N LEU A 169 -6.15 30.67 -25.25
CA LEU A 169 -7.14 29.99 -24.39
C LEU A 169 -8.50 29.82 -25.08
N ARG A 170 -8.91 30.76 -25.93
CA ARG A 170 -10.08 30.63 -26.82
C ARG A 170 -9.97 29.53 -27.90
N GLN A 171 -8.80 28.93 -28.07
CA GLN A 171 -8.57 27.80 -28.96
C GLN A 171 -8.42 26.47 -28.20
N VAL A 172 -8.41 26.49 -26.87
CA VAL A 172 -8.51 25.29 -26.01
C VAL A 172 -10.00 24.96 -25.85
N GLU A 173 -10.36 23.68 -25.94
CA GLU A 173 -11.76 23.22 -25.90
C GLU A 173 -12.21 23.01 -24.44
N LEU A 174 -12.23 24.10 -23.66
CA LEU A 174 -12.70 24.09 -22.27
C LEU A 174 -14.15 23.59 -22.15
N ASP A 175 -14.44 22.95 -21.01
CA ASP A 175 -15.77 22.43 -20.70
C ASP A 175 -16.83 23.54 -20.45
N SER A 176 -18.08 23.13 -20.25
CA SER A 176 -19.18 24.06 -19.99
C SER A 176 -19.09 24.77 -18.63
N SER A 177 -18.25 24.30 -17.70
CA SER A 177 -17.96 24.96 -16.42
C SER A 177 -16.92 26.09 -16.51
N ARG A 178 -16.16 26.19 -17.62
CA ARG A 178 -15.03 27.12 -17.83
C ARG A 178 -13.91 27.00 -16.79
N ARG A 179 -13.70 25.78 -16.30
CA ARG A 179 -12.52 25.42 -15.54
C ARG A 179 -11.39 25.08 -16.51
N VAL A 180 -10.16 25.17 -16.04
CA VAL A 180 -8.96 24.79 -16.79
C VAL A 180 -8.34 23.63 -16.05
N GLU A 181 -8.47 22.42 -16.60
CA GLU A 181 -7.81 21.22 -16.06
C GLU A 181 -6.33 21.17 -16.47
N LEU A 182 -5.59 20.16 -15.99
CA LEU A 182 -4.16 20.02 -16.30
C LEU A 182 -3.92 19.87 -17.81
N GLU A 183 -4.77 19.12 -18.51
CA GLU A 183 -4.66 18.91 -19.97
C GLU A 183 -4.90 20.23 -20.73
N ASP A 184 -5.92 21.02 -20.33
CA ASP A 184 -6.21 22.34 -20.88
C ASP A 184 -5.05 23.33 -20.66
N TYR A 185 -4.42 23.30 -19.49
CA TYR A 185 -3.30 24.19 -19.16
C TYR A 185 -2.04 23.84 -19.96
N VAL A 186 -1.79 22.56 -20.21
CA VAL A 186 -0.70 22.10 -21.09
C VAL A 186 -0.96 22.49 -22.55
N ASP A 187 -2.20 22.33 -23.04
CA ASP A 187 -2.59 22.72 -24.40
C ASP A 187 -2.59 24.26 -24.59
N LEU A 188 -3.02 25.02 -23.58
CA LEU A 188 -2.86 26.49 -23.53
C LEU A 188 -1.39 26.89 -23.73
N ILE A 189 -0.47 26.32 -22.95
CA ILE A 189 0.96 26.64 -23.04
C ILE A 189 1.54 26.18 -24.38
N ALA A 190 1.14 25.02 -24.91
CA ALA A 190 1.53 24.56 -26.23
C ALA A 190 1.07 25.53 -27.34
N LYS A 191 -0.15 26.05 -27.26
CA LYS A 191 -0.70 27.03 -28.21
C LYS A 191 -0.05 28.41 -28.09
N VAL A 192 0.29 28.87 -26.89
CA VAL A 192 1.04 30.11 -26.64
C VAL A 192 2.48 30.01 -27.16
N ARG A 193 3.16 28.86 -26.98
CA ARG A 193 4.47 28.59 -27.59
C ARG A 193 4.39 28.48 -29.12
N GLY A 194 3.33 27.87 -29.64
CA GLY A 194 3.07 27.72 -31.08
C GLY A 194 2.80 29.04 -31.80
N SER A 195 2.07 29.97 -31.19
CA SER A 195 1.80 31.30 -31.77
C SER A 195 3.04 32.20 -31.83
N SER A 196 4.08 31.88 -31.04
CA SER A 196 5.31 32.68 -30.92
C SER A 196 6.32 32.48 -32.07
N SER A 197 6.13 31.52 -32.97
CA SER A 197 7.10 31.21 -34.04
C SER A 197 6.79 31.89 -35.38
N ALA A 198 6.80 33.22 -35.41
CA ALA A 198 6.77 34.03 -36.63
C ALA A 198 7.99 35.00 -36.67
N PRO A 199 8.77 35.06 -37.77
CA PRO A 199 10.01 35.82 -37.79
C PRO A 199 9.79 37.33 -37.97
N SER A 200 10.54 38.14 -37.23
CA SER A 200 10.68 39.59 -37.45
C SER A 200 12.17 39.99 -37.45
N PRO A 201 12.57 41.08 -38.13
CA PRO A 201 13.90 41.17 -38.75
C PRO A 201 15.04 41.63 -37.83
N GLN A 202 16.26 41.27 -38.23
CA GLN A 202 17.51 41.70 -37.61
C GLN A 202 17.66 43.23 -37.57
N ARG A 203 18.30 43.74 -36.51
CA ARG A 203 18.89 45.09 -36.50
C ARG A 203 20.40 44.98 -36.26
N VAL A 204 21.18 45.59 -37.15
CA VAL A 204 22.65 45.60 -37.16
C VAL A 204 23.16 46.84 -36.38
N VAL A 205 24.50 47.02 -36.29
CA VAL A 205 25.26 48.14 -35.69
C VAL A 205 25.60 47.92 -34.20
N SER A 206 26.87 47.95 -33.76
CA SER A 206 28.16 48.01 -34.49
C SER A 206 29.33 47.49 -33.63
N SER A 207 30.45 47.16 -34.29
CA SER A 207 31.72 46.76 -33.65
C SER A 207 32.50 47.95 -33.07
N GLY A 208 33.28 47.69 -32.01
CA GLY A 208 34.26 48.61 -31.45
C GLY A 208 35.43 47.84 -30.81
N ALA A 209 36.61 47.91 -31.43
CA ALA A 209 37.89 47.47 -30.84
C ALA A 209 38.55 48.67 -30.10
N ARG A 210 39.53 48.54 -29.21
CA ARG A 210 40.90 47.98 -29.39
C ARG A 210 41.60 47.76 -28.01
N PRO A 211 42.90 47.36 -27.88
CA PRO A 211 43.23 46.21 -27.01
C PRO A 211 44.45 46.35 -26.06
N GLY A 212 44.76 45.27 -25.32
CA GLY A 212 46.12 44.92 -24.86
C GLY A 212 46.24 44.49 -23.38
N ALA A 213 47.28 43.75 -22.94
CA ALA A 213 48.24 42.89 -23.66
C ALA A 213 49.06 42.01 -22.67
N GLY A 214 49.28 40.72 -22.99
CA GLY A 214 50.20 39.80 -22.27
C GLY A 214 49.68 39.26 -20.91
N SER A 215 50.28 38.23 -20.29
CA SER A 215 51.26 37.24 -20.80
C SER A 215 51.22 35.93 -19.98
N ALA A 216 51.89 34.88 -20.47
CA ALA A 216 51.84 33.47 -20.08
C ALA A 216 52.02 33.08 -18.59
N GLY A 217 51.47 31.91 -18.21
CA GLY A 217 51.78 31.18 -16.97
C GLY A 217 51.19 29.75 -16.95
N ASN A 218 52.00 28.74 -16.61
CA ASN A 218 51.59 27.32 -16.53
C ASN A 218 51.04 26.94 -15.15
N GLY A 219 50.15 25.94 -15.08
CA GLY A 219 49.97 25.12 -13.87
C GLY A 219 48.59 24.50 -13.67
N MET A 220 48.49 23.17 -13.74
CA MET A 220 47.51 22.39 -12.96
C MET A 220 48.09 22.14 -11.56
N PRO A 221 47.27 22.12 -10.49
CA PRO A 221 46.70 20.84 -10.07
C PRO A 221 45.22 20.91 -9.65
N SER A 222 44.65 19.73 -9.35
CA SER A 222 43.23 19.49 -9.07
C SER A 222 42.70 20.11 -7.78
N PRO A 223 41.42 20.56 -7.72
CA PRO A 223 40.74 20.87 -6.46
C PRO A 223 40.18 19.61 -5.79
N SER A 224 40.36 19.49 -4.48
CA SER A 224 39.71 18.49 -3.63
C SER A 224 38.25 18.85 -3.33
N HIS A 225 37.38 17.86 -3.16
CA HIS A 225 36.03 18.09 -2.64
C HIS A 225 36.07 18.58 -1.19
N ALA A 226 35.45 19.73 -0.93
CA ALA A 226 35.12 20.21 0.40
C ALA A 226 33.61 20.44 0.47
N SER A 227 32.92 19.73 1.36
CA SER A 227 31.51 19.97 1.66
C SER A 227 31.35 21.27 2.43
N LYS A 228 30.39 22.11 2.03
CA LYS A 228 29.91 23.24 2.84
C LYS A 228 28.59 22.86 3.50
N GLY A 229 28.50 23.04 4.81
CA GLY A 229 27.23 22.98 5.51
C GLY A 229 26.31 24.13 5.10
N SER A 230 25.00 23.85 5.06
CA SER A 230 23.97 24.89 4.87
C SER A 230 23.69 25.61 6.19
N ILE A 231 23.46 26.92 6.13
CA ILE A 231 23.11 27.73 7.31
C ILE A 231 21.62 28.08 7.22
N GLY A 232 20.84 27.62 8.20
CA GLY A 232 19.41 27.91 8.28
C GLY A 232 19.14 29.39 8.57
N GLY A 233 18.25 30.01 7.79
CA GLY A 233 17.93 31.44 7.92
C GLY A 233 16.82 31.89 6.98
N GLY A 234 15.59 31.39 7.18
CA GLY A 234 14.41 31.76 6.40
C GLY A 234 13.18 31.93 7.28
N SER A 235 12.42 33.02 7.08
CA SER A 235 11.20 33.30 7.84
C SER A 235 10.01 32.46 7.34
N HIS A 236 9.04 32.19 8.23
CA HIS A 236 7.77 31.49 7.97
C HIS A 236 7.84 29.98 7.60
N GLY A 237 8.44 29.17 8.48
CA GLY A 237 8.04 27.76 8.72
C GLY A 237 8.11 26.78 7.55
N LYS A 238 8.86 27.13 6.50
CA LYS A 238 9.03 26.37 5.26
C LYS A 238 10.50 26.40 4.89
N ILE A 239 11.22 25.31 5.19
CA ILE A 239 12.64 25.23 4.86
C ILE A 239 12.78 24.74 3.41
N GLN A 240 13.41 25.56 2.57
CA GLN A 240 13.61 25.29 1.15
C GLN A 240 14.92 24.54 0.93
N VAL A 241 14.83 23.26 0.57
CA VAL A 241 15.97 22.35 0.40
C VAL A 241 16.33 22.28 -1.09
N GLN A 242 17.54 22.68 -1.45
CA GLN A 242 18.03 22.63 -2.82
C GLN A 242 18.64 21.24 -3.11
N GLY A 243 18.01 20.47 -4.00
CA GLY A 243 18.49 19.14 -4.34
C GLY A 243 19.75 19.14 -5.22
N SER A 244 20.44 17.99 -5.28
CA SER A 244 21.65 17.76 -6.09
C SER A 244 21.46 18.01 -7.60
N SER A 245 20.22 18.10 -8.06
CA SER A 245 19.83 18.58 -9.39
C SER A 245 19.37 20.04 -9.28
N ALA A 246 20.18 20.97 -9.79
CA ALA A 246 20.16 22.40 -9.44
C ALA A 246 18.84 23.19 -9.61
N ASN A 247 17.82 22.61 -10.26
CA ASN A 247 16.56 23.27 -10.64
C ASN A 247 15.33 22.85 -9.80
N VAL A 248 15.46 21.91 -8.84
CA VAL A 248 14.32 21.47 -8.01
C VAL A 248 14.58 21.79 -6.53
N THR A 249 13.65 22.54 -5.93
CA THR A 249 13.67 22.82 -4.48
C THR A 249 12.43 22.23 -3.82
N HIS A 250 12.64 21.36 -2.83
CA HIS A 250 11.57 20.77 -2.04
C HIS A 250 11.39 21.55 -0.75
N THR A 251 10.16 21.63 -0.24
CA THR A 251 9.86 22.33 1.02
C THR A 251 9.59 21.32 2.12
N ILE A 252 10.27 21.47 3.25
CA ILE A 252 10.01 20.68 4.46
C ILE A 252 9.14 21.47 5.43
N ASN A 253 8.17 20.77 6.02
CA ASN A 253 7.36 21.27 7.12
C ASN A 253 8.14 21.08 8.43
N GLU A 254 8.44 22.20 9.10
CA GLU A 254 9.27 22.23 10.31
C GLU A 254 8.58 21.57 11.51
N ASP A 255 7.25 21.72 11.66
CA ASP A 255 6.48 21.06 12.72
C ASP A 255 6.51 19.53 12.53
N GLU A 256 6.38 19.04 11.29
CA GLU A 256 6.41 17.60 10.99
C GLU A 256 7.79 16.99 11.27
N ARG A 257 8.88 17.64 10.84
CA ARG A 257 10.25 17.22 11.19
C ARG A 257 10.43 17.15 12.70
N THR A 258 10.03 18.21 13.42
CA THR A 258 10.19 18.35 14.87
C THR A 258 9.47 17.23 15.62
N GLU A 259 8.20 16.99 15.30
CA GLU A 259 7.35 16.04 16.03
C GLU A 259 7.56 14.58 15.61
N PHE A 260 7.94 14.28 14.35
CA PHE A 260 8.38 12.94 13.98
C PHE A 260 9.74 12.60 14.60
N THR A 261 10.67 13.57 14.72
CA THR A 261 11.93 13.38 15.47
C THR A 261 11.66 13.12 16.96
N ARG A 262 10.75 13.88 17.57
CA ARG A 262 10.30 13.64 18.96
C ARG A 262 9.72 12.23 19.13
N HIS A 263 8.92 11.76 18.17
CA HIS A 263 8.35 10.42 18.20
C HIS A 263 9.42 9.33 18.09
N ILE A 264 10.34 9.42 17.12
CA ILE A 264 11.47 8.48 16.94
C ILE A 264 12.30 8.38 18.23
N ASN A 265 12.66 9.54 18.83
CA ASN A 265 13.37 9.59 20.10
C ASN A 265 12.62 8.94 21.27
N ALA A 266 11.29 8.86 21.22
CA ALA A 266 10.46 8.31 22.29
C ALA A 266 10.17 6.80 22.14
N VAL A 267 10.11 6.28 20.90
CA VAL A 267 9.82 4.85 20.65
C VAL A 267 11.08 4.00 20.50
N LEU A 268 12.21 4.58 20.09
CA LEU A 268 13.48 3.85 19.89
C LEU A 268 14.47 4.01 21.07
N ALA A 269 14.08 4.70 22.15
CA ALA A 269 14.89 4.85 23.35
C ALA A 269 15.17 3.49 24.03
N GLY A 270 16.42 3.24 24.39
CA GLY A 270 16.86 1.96 24.94
C GLY A 270 17.11 0.85 23.91
N ASP A 271 17.01 1.14 22.60
CA ASP A 271 17.33 0.15 21.57
C ASP A 271 18.81 -0.27 21.57
N ALA A 272 19.06 -1.57 21.63
CA ALA A 272 20.40 -2.14 21.80
C ALA A 272 21.39 -1.83 20.66
N ASP A 273 20.92 -1.39 19.47
CA ASP A 273 21.78 -1.05 18.35
C ASP A 273 21.95 0.47 18.17
N ILE A 274 20.91 1.27 18.44
CA ILE A 274 20.90 2.72 18.11
C ILE A 274 20.69 3.69 19.28
N ASP A 275 20.47 3.25 20.51
CA ASP A 275 20.29 4.14 21.68
C ASP A 275 21.45 5.15 21.85
N HIS A 276 22.67 4.73 21.49
CA HIS A 276 23.86 5.58 21.50
C HIS A 276 23.85 6.79 20.53
N LEU A 277 22.86 6.87 19.64
CA LEU A 277 22.61 7.99 18.73
C LEU A 277 21.47 8.92 19.23
N LEU A 278 20.73 8.51 20.26
CA LEU A 278 19.52 9.16 20.74
C LEU A 278 19.79 10.02 22.00
N PRO A 279 18.99 11.06 22.26
CA PRO A 279 17.92 11.61 21.42
C PRO A 279 18.47 12.56 20.34
N PHE A 280 17.93 12.49 19.12
CA PHE A 280 18.24 13.43 18.05
C PHE A 280 17.74 14.86 18.38
N PRO A 281 18.52 15.93 18.13
CA PRO A 281 18.07 17.30 18.35
C PRO A 281 16.97 17.72 17.37
N THR A 282 15.77 18.03 17.87
CA THR A 282 14.55 18.26 17.06
C THR A 282 14.57 19.54 16.23
N ASP A 283 15.51 20.44 16.48
CA ASP A 283 15.77 21.68 15.75
C ASP A 283 16.76 21.52 14.58
N THR A 284 17.52 20.41 14.54
CA THR A 284 18.54 20.14 13.52
C THR A 284 18.03 19.23 12.38
N PHE A 285 18.93 18.87 11.46
CA PHE A 285 18.68 17.88 10.40
C PHE A 285 19.31 16.50 10.70
N GLN A 286 19.98 16.33 11.86
CA GLN A 286 20.76 15.13 12.20
C GLN A 286 19.95 13.83 12.04
N MET A 287 18.66 13.82 12.42
CA MET A 287 17.78 12.66 12.25
C MET A 287 17.80 12.07 10.83
N PHE A 288 17.95 12.91 9.80
CA PHE A 288 18.06 12.43 8.40
C PHE A 288 19.43 11.84 8.08
N ASP A 289 20.53 12.44 8.57
CA ASP A 289 21.89 11.92 8.43
C ASP A 289 22.04 10.54 9.09
N GLU A 290 21.39 10.32 10.24
CA GLU A 290 21.41 9.06 11.00
C GLU A 290 20.45 8.01 10.42
N CYS A 291 19.50 8.39 9.54
CA CYS A 291 18.67 7.45 8.78
C CYS A 291 19.40 6.84 7.56
N LYS A 292 20.53 7.42 7.15
CA LYS A 292 21.25 7.15 5.91
C LYS A 292 21.70 5.69 5.73
N ASP A 293 22.00 5.00 6.82
CA ASP A 293 22.46 3.60 6.83
C ASP A 293 21.33 2.57 6.95
N GLY A 294 20.09 3.04 7.10
CA GLY A 294 18.88 2.24 7.22
C GLY A 294 18.55 1.71 8.62
N LEU A 295 19.40 1.87 9.63
CA LEU A 295 19.16 1.31 10.97
C LEU A 295 17.93 1.94 11.64
N VAL A 296 17.90 3.27 11.75
CA VAL A 296 16.78 4.02 12.36
C VAL A 296 15.44 3.71 11.69
N LEU A 297 15.43 3.64 10.35
CA LEU A 297 14.23 3.35 9.56
C LEU A 297 13.77 1.89 9.70
N ALA A 298 14.69 0.93 9.78
CA ALA A 298 14.34 -0.47 10.01
C ALA A 298 13.77 -0.71 11.41
N LYS A 299 14.33 -0.04 12.42
CA LYS A 299 13.81 -0.06 13.81
C LYS A 299 12.42 0.57 13.91
N LEU A 300 12.21 1.74 13.28
CA LEU A 300 10.89 2.38 13.23
C LEU A 300 9.83 1.51 12.52
N ILE A 301 10.21 0.75 11.49
CA ILE A 301 9.33 -0.24 10.85
C ILE A 301 8.91 -1.34 11.84
N ASN A 302 9.84 -1.88 12.65
CA ASN A 302 9.54 -2.91 13.63
C ASN A 302 8.73 -2.39 14.85
N ASP A 303 8.89 -1.13 15.27
CA ASP A 303 8.00 -0.50 16.26
C ASP A 303 6.57 -0.34 15.72
N SER A 304 6.45 0.18 14.50
CA SER A 304 5.14 0.44 13.89
C SER A 304 4.41 -0.83 13.47
N VAL A 305 5.11 -1.84 12.98
CA VAL A 305 4.56 -3.18 12.67
C VAL A 305 5.57 -4.25 13.11
N PRO A 306 5.39 -4.84 14.31
CA PRO A 306 6.25 -5.90 14.83
C PRO A 306 6.47 -7.05 13.84
N ASP A 307 7.62 -7.70 13.99
CA ASP A 307 8.08 -8.84 13.20
C ASP A 307 8.21 -8.63 11.67
N THR A 308 8.03 -7.41 11.16
CA THR A 308 8.21 -7.08 9.74
C THR A 308 9.64 -7.33 9.23
N ILE A 309 10.66 -7.09 10.06
CA ILE A 309 12.08 -7.26 9.72
C ILE A 309 12.75 -8.19 10.73
N ASP A 310 13.44 -9.23 10.22
CA ASP A 310 14.43 -9.98 10.99
C ASP A 310 15.72 -9.18 11.10
N GLU A 311 15.95 -8.56 12.25
CA GLU A 311 17.08 -7.66 12.46
C GLU A 311 18.44 -8.35 12.39
N ARG A 312 18.48 -9.69 12.41
CA ARG A 312 19.71 -10.47 12.25
C ARG A 312 20.28 -10.37 10.83
N VAL A 313 19.48 -9.99 9.84
CA VAL A 313 19.95 -9.78 8.45
C VAL A 313 20.51 -8.39 8.21
N ILE A 314 20.23 -7.42 9.10
CA ILE A 314 20.65 -6.03 8.96
C ILE A 314 22.17 -5.94 9.18
N ASN A 315 22.87 -5.20 8.32
CA ASN A 315 24.28 -4.91 8.51
C ASN A 315 24.44 -3.87 9.62
N LYS A 316 25.06 -4.25 10.74
CA LYS A 316 25.23 -3.42 11.94
C LYS A 316 26.72 -3.21 12.26
N PRO A 317 27.14 -2.04 12.80
CA PRO A 317 28.47 -1.86 13.36
C PRO A 317 28.76 -2.85 14.50
N GLY A 318 30.00 -3.30 14.65
CA GLY A 318 30.40 -4.25 15.69
C GLY A 318 31.68 -5.01 15.38
N LYS A 319 31.83 -6.22 15.95
CA LYS A 319 33.07 -7.03 15.86
C LYS A 319 33.45 -7.45 14.44
N LYS A 320 32.46 -7.82 13.60
CA LYS A 320 32.67 -8.21 12.18
C LYS A 320 32.82 -7.00 11.25
N ILE A 321 32.12 -5.89 11.53
CA ILE A 321 32.04 -4.70 10.65
C ILE A 321 32.29 -3.45 11.50
N LYS A 322 33.46 -2.81 11.38
CA LYS A 322 33.79 -1.62 12.19
C LYS A 322 32.94 -0.39 11.83
N THR A 323 32.67 -0.20 10.55
CA THR A 323 31.87 0.90 9.98
C THR A 323 31.10 0.36 8.79
N LEU A 324 29.88 0.84 8.57
CA LEU A 324 29.13 0.51 7.37
C LEU A 324 29.77 1.21 6.15
N ASN A 325 29.79 0.52 5.02
CA ASN A 325 30.20 1.06 3.73
C ASN A 325 28.96 1.24 2.85
N ALA A 326 29.09 1.96 1.73
CA ALA A 326 27.96 2.25 0.84
C ALA A 326 27.18 0.97 0.43
N PHE A 327 27.87 -0.15 0.21
CA PHE A 327 27.24 -1.42 -0.14
C PHE A 327 26.40 -2.01 1.01
N HIS A 328 26.92 -2.00 2.25
CA HIS A 328 26.16 -2.43 3.43
C HIS A 328 24.92 -1.55 3.65
N MET A 329 25.02 -0.25 3.36
CA MET A 329 23.93 0.72 3.45
C MET A 329 22.90 0.52 2.34
N THR A 330 23.32 0.20 1.10
CA THR A 330 22.40 -0.20 0.02
C THR A 330 21.63 -1.45 0.41
N GLU A 331 22.31 -2.47 0.95
CA GLU A 331 21.66 -3.69 1.43
C GLU A 331 20.65 -3.41 2.56
N ASN A 332 20.97 -2.56 3.53
CA ASN A 332 20.06 -2.16 4.60
C ASN A 332 18.84 -1.38 4.05
N ASN A 333 19.07 -0.38 3.21
CA ASN A 333 18.01 0.44 2.63
C ASN A 333 17.11 -0.35 1.66
N ASN A 334 17.63 -1.41 1.03
CA ASN A 334 16.80 -2.37 0.29
C ASN A 334 15.84 -3.15 1.20
N ILE A 335 16.26 -3.50 2.43
CA ILE A 335 15.36 -4.09 3.45
C ILE A 335 14.29 -3.05 3.83
N VAL A 336 14.70 -1.84 4.21
CA VAL A 336 13.79 -0.74 4.61
C VAL A 336 12.70 -0.52 3.55
N ILE A 337 13.08 -0.30 2.29
CA ILE A 337 12.14 0.03 1.21
C ILE A 337 11.22 -1.15 0.89
N ASN A 338 11.74 -2.38 0.77
CA ASN A 338 10.89 -3.54 0.47
C ASN A 338 10.02 -3.99 1.66
N SER A 339 10.41 -3.67 2.89
CA SER A 339 9.57 -3.89 4.09
C SER A 339 8.51 -2.81 4.24
N ALA A 340 8.83 -1.54 3.97
CA ALA A 340 7.85 -0.46 3.89
C ALA A 340 6.77 -0.77 2.83
N LYS A 341 7.16 -1.27 1.65
CA LYS A 341 6.21 -1.86 0.69
C LYS A 341 5.37 -2.95 1.36
N GLY A 342 6.01 -3.98 1.92
CA GLY A 342 5.34 -5.13 2.52
C GLY A 342 4.28 -4.81 3.59
N ILE A 343 4.42 -3.71 4.33
CA ILE A 343 3.41 -3.28 5.31
C ILE A 343 2.33 -2.33 4.74
N GLY A 344 2.48 -1.83 3.51
CA GLY A 344 1.51 -0.98 2.83
C GLY A 344 1.87 0.50 2.72
N CYS A 345 3.14 0.88 2.90
CA CYS A 345 3.60 2.24 2.60
C CYS A 345 3.76 2.42 1.06
N SER A 346 3.21 3.50 0.52
CA SER A 346 3.40 3.93 -0.86
C SER A 346 4.78 4.56 -1.02
N VAL A 347 5.78 3.71 -1.29
CA VAL A 347 7.18 4.10 -1.52
C VAL A 347 7.51 4.17 -3.01
N VAL A 348 6.64 4.86 -3.76
CA VAL A 348 6.87 5.20 -5.16
C VAL A 348 7.94 6.31 -5.22
N ASN A 349 8.88 6.21 -6.17
CA ASN A 349 9.97 7.18 -6.39
C ASN A 349 10.96 7.38 -5.21
N ILE A 350 11.20 6.36 -4.39
CA ILE A 350 12.33 6.33 -3.44
C ILE A 350 13.17 5.05 -3.63
N GLY A 351 14.45 5.22 -3.91
CA GLY A 351 15.46 4.16 -3.98
C GLY A 351 16.40 4.16 -2.78
N SER A 352 17.19 3.10 -2.62
CA SER A 352 18.17 2.99 -1.53
C SER A 352 19.28 4.05 -1.61
N GLN A 353 19.56 4.56 -2.82
CA GLN A 353 20.46 5.69 -3.05
C GLN A 353 19.89 7.01 -2.52
N ASP A 354 18.58 7.25 -2.56
CA ASP A 354 17.97 8.49 -2.04
C ASP A 354 18.09 8.59 -0.52
N ILE A 355 18.06 7.44 0.17
CA ILE A 355 18.33 7.38 1.62
C ILE A 355 19.82 7.61 1.89
N ILE A 356 20.73 7.02 1.10
CA ILE A 356 22.19 7.23 1.20
C ILE A 356 22.60 8.68 0.88
N GLU A 357 21.88 9.37 0.00
CA GLU A 357 22.09 10.78 -0.33
C GLU A 357 21.36 11.76 0.60
N VAL A 358 20.70 11.25 1.65
CA VAL A 358 19.96 12.06 2.64
C VAL A 358 18.94 12.97 1.92
N ARG A 359 18.10 12.39 1.06
CA ARG A 359 16.99 13.10 0.40
C ARG A 359 15.86 13.35 1.41
N GLU A 360 16.09 14.31 2.30
CA GLU A 360 15.30 14.66 3.50
C GLU A 360 13.78 14.58 3.29
N HIS A 361 13.25 15.15 2.19
CA HIS A 361 11.81 15.16 1.91
C HIS A 361 11.22 13.77 1.61
N LEU A 362 11.99 12.87 0.98
CA LEU A 362 11.60 11.47 0.76
C LEU A 362 11.69 10.67 2.05
N ILE A 363 12.74 10.91 2.85
CA ILE A 363 12.92 10.27 4.17
C ILE A 363 11.80 10.69 5.12
N LEU A 364 11.44 11.97 5.19
CA LEU A 364 10.32 12.48 6.00
C LEU A 364 8.97 11.91 5.52
N GLY A 365 8.78 11.78 4.21
CA GLY A 365 7.60 11.13 3.62
C GLY A 365 7.50 9.64 3.95
N LEU A 366 8.62 8.93 3.98
CA LEU A 366 8.70 7.53 4.40
C LEU A 366 8.41 7.39 5.91
N ILE A 367 9.06 8.20 6.76
CA ILE A 367 8.84 8.24 8.21
C ILE A 367 7.36 8.46 8.53
N TRP A 368 6.71 9.45 7.88
CA TRP A 368 5.27 9.67 8.05
C TRP A 368 4.44 8.43 7.72
N GLN A 369 4.74 7.73 6.63
CA GLN A 369 3.97 6.56 6.23
C GLN A 369 4.15 5.36 7.16
N ILE A 370 5.34 5.18 7.74
CA ILE A 370 5.60 4.15 8.74
C ILE A 370 4.81 4.47 10.03
N ILE A 371 4.94 5.71 10.54
CA ILE A 371 4.21 6.18 11.74
C ILE A 371 2.69 6.08 11.54
N ARG A 372 2.17 6.54 10.40
CA ARG A 372 0.74 6.40 10.05
C ARG A 372 0.31 4.94 10.07
N ARG A 373 1.13 4.01 9.56
CA ARG A 373 0.81 2.58 9.56
C ARG A 373 0.75 2.00 10.97
N GLY A 374 1.70 2.34 11.85
CA GLY A 374 1.72 1.86 13.23
C GLY A 374 0.67 2.48 14.15
N LEU A 375 0.24 3.71 13.87
CA LEU A 375 -0.86 4.37 14.58
C LEU A 375 -2.23 3.82 14.14
N LEU A 376 -2.46 3.66 12.85
CA LEU A 376 -3.76 3.25 12.31
C LEU A 376 -3.96 1.73 12.26
N GLY A 377 -2.89 0.94 12.19
CA GLY A 377 -2.96 -0.53 12.19
C GLY A 377 -3.43 -1.15 13.51
N LYS A 378 -3.64 -0.34 14.55
CA LYS A 378 -4.22 -0.73 15.84
C LYS A 378 -5.74 -0.53 15.89
N ILE A 379 -6.30 0.19 14.92
CA ILE A 379 -7.72 0.57 14.87
C ILE A 379 -8.48 -0.48 14.04
N ASP A 380 -8.62 -1.66 14.63
CA ASP A 380 -9.23 -2.86 14.04
C ASP A 380 -10.18 -3.51 15.05
N ILE A 381 -11.33 -4.03 14.62
CA ILE A 381 -12.32 -4.63 15.53
C ILE A 381 -11.80 -5.89 16.25
N LYS A 382 -10.82 -6.59 15.66
CA LYS A 382 -10.16 -7.75 16.27
C LYS A 382 -9.28 -7.34 17.47
N LEU A 383 -8.97 -6.04 17.61
CA LEU A 383 -8.27 -5.44 18.75
C LEU A 383 -9.21 -4.60 19.64
N HIS A 384 -10.17 -3.92 19.04
CA HIS A 384 -11.16 -3.06 19.70
C HIS A 384 -12.60 -3.47 19.31
N PRO A 385 -13.17 -4.55 19.87
CA PRO A 385 -14.53 -4.96 19.59
C PRO A 385 -15.56 -3.85 19.81
N GLU A 386 -15.33 -2.99 20.81
CA GLU A 386 -16.16 -1.83 21.15
C GLU A 386 -16.37 -0.82 20.01
N LEU A 387 -15.57 -0.88 18.93
CA LEU A 387 -15.83 -0.16 17.68
C LEU A 387 -17.23 -0.43 17.10
N TYR A 388 -17.88 -1.54 17.45
CA TYR A 388 -19.29 -1.80 17.10
C TYR A 388 -20.25 -0.68 17.54
N ARG A 389 -19.92 0.09 18.60
CA ARG A 389 -20.69 1.27 19.04
C ARG A 389 -20.66 2.44 18.03
N LEU A 390 -19.93 2.31 16.90
CA LEU A 390 -19.76 3.33 15.86
C LEU A 390 -20.44 3.01 14.51
N LEU A 391 -21.22 1.92 14.44
CA LEU A 391 -22.12 1.69 13.30
C LEU A 391 -23.18 2.81 13.25
N GLU A 392 -23.59 3.19 12.05
CA GLU A 392 -24.76 4.08 11.83
C GLU A 392 -26.02 3.22 11.60
N ASP A 393 -27.22 3.73 11.91
CA ASP A 393 -28.43 2.91 12.16
C ASP A 393 -28.90 2.00 10.99
N ASP A 394 -28.47 2.29 9.76
CA ASP A 394 -28.79 1.55 8.52
C ASP A 394 -27.57 0.76 7.95
N GLU A 395 -26.47 0.64 8.70
CA GLU A 395 -25.20 0.05 8.22
C GLU A 395 -24.93 -1.36 8.78
N THR A 396 -24.38 -2.26 7.95
CA THR A 396 -23.93 -3.59 8.39
C THR A 396 -22.50 -3.55 8.94
N LEU A 397 -22.17 -4.49 9.84
CA LEU A 397 -20.79 -4.65 10.32
C LEU A 397 -19.80 -4.90 9.17
N GLU A 398 -20.20 -5.63 8.11
CA GLU A 398 -19.32 -5.83 6.95
C GLU A 398 -19.03 -4.52 6.20
N GLN A 399 -19.99 -3.58 6.15
CA GLN A 399 -19.78 -2.24 5.59
C GLN A 399 -18.83 -1.41 6.48
N PHE A 400 -19.04 -1.43 7.81
CA PHE A 400 -18.17 -0.75 8.77
C PHE A 400 -16.71 -1.20 8.68
N LEU A 401 -16.46 -2.52 8.56
CA LEU A 401 -15.11 -3.10 8.50
C LEU A 401 -14.36 -2.84 7.19
N ARG A 402 -15.02 -2.27 6.18
CA ARG A 402 -14.37 -1.82 4.92
C ARG A 402 -13.91 -0.37 4.97
N LEU A 403 -14.28 0.38 6.02
CA LEU A 403 -13.90 1.78 6.18
C LEU A 403 -12.38 1.91 6.46
N PRO A 404 -11.67 2.86 5.82
CA PRO A 404 -10.28 3.13 6.19
C PRO A 404 -10.23 3.71 7.62
N PRO A 405 -9.17 3.44 8.41
CA PRO A 405 -9.08 3.86 9.82
C PRO A 405 -9.31 5.36 10.07
N GLU A 406 -8.98 6.25 9.14
CA GLU A 406 -9.33 7.68 9.24
C GLU A 406 -10.83 7.93 9.36
N GLN A 407 -11.67 7.18 8.65
CA GLN A 407 -13.14 7.31 8.72
C GLN A 407 -13.69 6.71 10.02
N ILE A 408 -13.10 5.62 10.50
CA ILE A 408 -13.41 5.06 11.83
C ILE A 408 -13.08 6.09 12.92
N LEU A 409 -11.92 6.77 12.84
CA LEU A 409 -11.56 7.85 13.76
C LEU A 409 -12.48 9.07 13.66
N LEU A 410 -12.93 9.46 12.46
CA LEU A 410 -13.93 10.52 12.31
C LEU A 410 -15.26 10.15 12.95
N ARG A 411 -15.74 8.91 12.79
CA ARG A 411 -16.95 8.42 13.46
C ARG A 411 -16.79 8.37 14.97
N TRP A 412 -15.67 7.86 15.47
CA TRP A 412 -15.33 7.85 16.90
C TRP A 412 -15.35 9.25 17.52
N PHE A 413 -14.71 10.23 16.87
CA PHE A 413 -14.70 11.62 17.33
C PHE A 413 -16.14 12.16 17.39
N ASN A 414 -16.93 11.91 16.35
CA ASN A 414 -18.31 12.40 16.27
C ASN A 414 -19.30 11.71 17.21
N TYR A 415 -19.10 10.42 17.51
CA TYR A 415 -19.84 9.69 18.55
C TYR A 415 -19.67 10.39 19.90
N HIS A 416 -18.44 10.72 20.26
CA HIS A 416 -18.16 11.47 21.49
C HIS A 416 -18.70 12.90 21.47
N LEU A 417 -18.64 13.62 20.34
CA LEU A 417 -19.27 14.95 20.23
C LEU A 417 -20.81 14.90 20.32
N LYS A 418 -21.46 13.87 19.76
CA LYS A 418 -22.91 13.62 19.86
C LYS A 418 -23.30 13.38 21.32
N ASN A 419 -22.59 12.48 22.01
CA ASN A 419 -22.82 12.18 23.43
C ASN A 419 -22.49 13.37 24.35
N ALA A 420 -21.54 14.21 23.95
CA ALA A 420 -21.18 15.46 24.63
C ALA A 420 -22.20 16.60 24.47
N GLY A 421 -23.27 16.39 23.69
CA GLY A 421 -24.31 17.38 23.39
C GLY A 421 -23.82 18.53 22.49
N TRP A 422 -22.80 18.29 21.66
CA TRP A 422 -22.13 19.33 20.89
C TRP A 422 -22.70 19.47 19.46
N ASN A 423 -22.82 20.70 18.99
CA ASN A 423 -23.52 21.03 17.74
C ASN A 423 -22.64 21.01 16.48
N ARG A 424 -21.32 20.79 16.62
CA ARG A 424 -20.38 20.69 15.48
C ARG A 424 -20.04 19.22 15.23
N ARG A 425 -20.02 18.81 13.95
CA ARG A 425 -19.45 17.54 13.47
C ARG A 425 -18.05 17.79 12.90
N VAL A 426 -17.18 16.78 12.93
CA VAL A 426 -15.85 16.76 12.31
C VAL A 426 -15.90 15.88 11.07
N ALA A 427 -15.49 16.40 9.92
CA ALA A 427 -15.32 15.68 8.65
C ALA A 427 -13.85 15.65 8.18
N ASN A 428 -12.97 16.47 8.77
CA ASN A 428 -11.53 16.48 8.48
C ASN A 428 -10.68 16.77 9.73
N PHE A 429 -9.42 16.35 9.72
CA PHE A 429 -8.44 16.63 10.78
C PHE A 429 -7.64 17.93 10.51
N SER A 430 -8.24 18.94 9.88
CA SER A 430 -7.54 20.21 9.58
C SER A 430 -8.42 21.43 9.87
N GLY A 431 -9.31 21.80 8.96
CA GLY A 431 -10.22 22.93 9.08
C GLY A 431 -11.15 22.86 10.29
N ASP A 432 -11.62 21.66 10.64
CA ASP A 432 -12.68 21.48 11.65
C ASP A 432 -12.16 21.43 13.08
N VAL A 433 -10.84 21.23 13.28
CA VAL A 433 -10.21 21.00 14.59
C VAL A 433 -9.22 22.09 15.02
N LYS A 434 -8.76 22.93 14.07
CA LYS A 434 -7.71 23.95 14.29
C LYS A 434 -8.05 25.07 15.29
N ASP A 435 -9.31 25.24 15.67
CA ASP A 435 -9.74 26.19 16.69
C ASP A 435 -9.73 25.62 18.12
N GLY A 436 -9.41 24.33 18.27
CA GLY A 436 -9.33 23.64 19.56
C GLY A 436 -10.66 23.34 20.24
N GLU A 437 -11.81 23.76 19.70
CA GLU A 437 -13.11 23.59 20.38
C GLU A 437 -13.55 22.14 20.40
N ASN A 438 -13.51 21.49 19.23
CA ASN A 438 -13.85 20.08 19.08
C ASN A 438 -12.94 19.18 19.94
N TYR A 439 -11.64 19.51 20.06
CA TYR A 439 -10.73 18.81 20.98
C TYR A 439 -11.01 19.09 22.46
N THR A 440 -11.36 20.33 22.81
CA THR A 440 -11.75 20.68 24.19
C THR A 440 -12.95 19.86 24.65
N VAL A 441 -13.94 19.70 23.76
CA VAL A 441 -15.15 18.91 24.03
C VAL A 441 -14.83 17.43 24.09
N LEU A 442 -14.10 16.87 23.11
CA LEU A 442 -13.70 15.46 23.09
C LEU A 442 -12.93 15.06 24.35
N LEU A 443 -11.90 15.81 24.74
CA LEU A 443 -11.12 15.52 25.96
C LEU A 443 -12.01 15.58 27.21
N SER A 444 -12.97 16.49 27.28
CA SER A 444 -13.93 16.57 28.39
C SER A 444 -14.97 15.45 28.40
N GLN A 445 -15.19 14.77 27.27
CA GLN A 445 -16.08 13.61 27.17
C GLN A 445 -15.34 12.32 27.56
N LEU A 446 -14.09 12.16 27.10
CA LEU A 446 -13.25 11.01 27.39
C LEU A 446 -12.74 10.97 28.84
N SER A 447 -12.56 12.13 29.48
CA SER A 447 -12.16 12.18 30.89
C SER A 447 -12.72 13.42 31.62
N PRO A 448 -14.02 13.40 31.99
CA PRO A 448 -14.68 14.54 32.65
C PRO A 448 -13.99 15.01 33.94
N GLU A 449 -13.43 14.06 34.71
CA GLU A 449 -12.71 14.33 35.96
C GLU A 449 -11.42 15.14 35.77
N ASN A 450 -10.73 14.96 34.63
CA ASN A 450 -9.44 15.57 34.35
C ASN A 450 -9.51 16.79 33.42
N CYS A 451 -10.47 16.79 32.49
CA CYS A 451 -10.50 17.70 31.35
C CYS A 451 -11.79 18.54 31.34
N THR A 452 -11.68 19.83 31.69
CA THR A 452 -12.84 20.73 31.71
C THR A 452 -13.04 21.45 30.37
N ARG A 453 -14.28 21.86 30.07
CA ARG A 453 -14.62 22.70 28.90
C ARG A 453 -14.23 24.18 29.04
N ALA A 454 -13.46 24.55 30.07
CA ALA A 454 -13.01 25.93 30.30
C ALA A 454 -12.29 26.59 29.11
N PRO A 455 -11.46 25.89 28.30
CA PRO A 455 -10.76 26.50 27.15
C PRO A 455 -11.67 27.08 26.07
N LEU A 456 -12.96 26.70 26.01
CA LEU A 456 -13.92 27.30 25.09
C LEU A 456 -14.06 28.83 25.31
N GLN A 457 -13.86 29.30 26.54
CA GLN A 457 -13.91 30.73 26.90
C GLN A 457 -12.65 31.51 26.49
N THR A 458 -11.53 30.82 26.22
CA THR A 458 -10.28 31.44 25.78
C THR A 458 -10.43 31.89 24.32
N ARG A 459 -10.30 33.21 24.08
CA ARG A 459 -10.47 33.83 22.76
C ARG A 459 -9.25 33.70 21.84
N ASP A 460 -8.04 33.65 22.41
CA ASP A 460 -6.83 33.45 21.62
C ASP A 460 -6.65 31.97 21.28
N LEU A 461 -6.48 31.67 19.99
CA LEU A 461 -6.45 30.29 19.51
C LEU A 461 -5.17 29.56 19.93
N LEU A 462 -4.03 30.24 20.07
CA LEU A 462 -2.78 29.61 20.51
C LEU A 462 -2.82 29.28 22.01
N ALA A 463 -3.31 30.21 22.84
CA ALA A 463 -3.54 29.97 24.26
C ALA A 463 -4.56 28.85 24.51
N ARG A 464 -5.65 28.81 23.72
CA ARG A 464 -6.64 27.72 23.75
C ARG A 464 -6.02 26.38 23.32
N ALA A 465 -5.23 26.37 22.25
CA ALA A 465 -4.55 25.16 21.77
C ALA A 465 -3.53 24.62 22.79
N GLU A 466 -2.80 25.49 23.50
CA GLU A 466 -1.95 25.07 24.61
C GLU A 466 -2.77 24.50 25.78
N GLN A 467 -3.91 25.10 26.15
CA GLN A 467 -4.81 24.56 27.17
C GLN A 467 -5.41 23.19 26.79
N VAL A 468 -5.72 22.99 25.50
CA VAL A 468 -6.13 21.67 24.95
C VAL A 468 -5.01 20.64 25.12
N LEU A 469 -3.77 21.00 24.78
CA LEU A 469 -2.63 20.10 24.90
C LEU A 469 -2.24 19.83 26.35
N GLN A 470 -2.44 20.78 27.27
CA GLN A 470 -2.31 20.57 28.72
C GLN A 470 -3.40 19.64 29.28
N ASN A 471 -4.63 19.69 28.75
CA ASN A 471 -5.65 18.68 29.08
C ASN A 471 -5.28 17.30 28.54
N ALA A 472 -4.72 17.20 27.33
CA ALA A 472 -4.23 15.93 26.78
C ALA A 472 -3.01 15.38 27.55
N ASP A 473 -2.18 16.24 28.13
CA ASP A 473 -1.01 15.87 28.94
C ASP A 473 -1.39 15.08 30.20
N LYS A 474 -2.50 15.46 30.85
CA LYS A 474 -3.10 14.72 31.99
C LYS A 474 -3.46 13.27 31.65
N LEU A 475 -3.69 12.98 30.37
CA LEU A 475 -4.00 11.66 29.84
C LEU A 475 -2.76 10.99 29.22
N ASN A 476 -1.56 11.55 29.41
CA ASN A 476 -0.31 11.15 28.73
C ASN A 476 -0.40 11.14 27.20
N CYS A 477 -1.33 11.93 26.63
CA CYS A 477 -1.68 11.96 25.21
C CYS A 477 -1.09 13.14 24.43
N ARG A 478 -0.28 14.00 25.07
CA ARG A 478 0.39 15.15 24.43
C ARG A 478 1.54 14.70 23.51
N LYS A 479 1.20 14.12 22.36
CA LYS A 479 2.14 13.67 21.32
C LYS A 479 1.76 14.22 19.94
N PHE A 480 2.74 14.34 19.04
CA PHE A 480 2.63 14.80 17.64
C PHE A 480 2.14 16.25 17.41
N LEU A 481 1.45 16.87 18.35
CA LEU A 481 0.73 18.13 18.14
C LEU A 481 1.24 19.24 19.06
N THR A 482 1.48 20.42 18.47
CA THR A 482 1.90 21.64 19.18
C THR A 482 0.80 22.70 19.03
N PRO A 483 0.79 23.78 19.85
CA PRO A 483 -0.21 24.84 19.69
C PRO A 483 -0.17 25.47 18.29
N LYS A 484 1.02 25.54 17.68
CA LYS A 484 1.21 26.04 16.31
C LYS A 484 0.63 25.08 15.27
N SER A 485 0.96 23.79 15.32
CA SER A 485 0.50 22.82 14.32
C SER A 485 -0.98 22.48 14.44
N LEU A 486 -1.56 22.62 15.64
CA LEU A 486 -3.01 22.62 15.87
C LEU A 486 -3.67 23.80 15.15
N VAL A 487 -3.27 25.05 15.44
CA VAL A 487 -3.89 26.26 14.85
C VAL A 487 -3.62 26.41 13.35
N ALA A 488 -2.49 25.87 12.86
CA ALA A 488 -2.21 25.74 11.43
C ALA A 488 -3.08 24.67 10.74
N GLY A 489 -3.74 23.78 11.50
CA GLY A 489 -4.59 22.71 10.98
C GLY A 489 -3.80 21.63 10.22
N ASN A 490 -2.60 21.26 10.66
CA ASN A 490 -1.80 20.24 9.97
C ASN A 490 -2.52 18.87 9.99
N PRO A 491 -2.94 18.32 8.83
CA PRO A 491 -3.78 17.11 8.81
C PRO A 491 -3.06 15.87 9.35
N LYS A 492 -1.75 15.74 9.12
CA LYS A 492 -0.95 14.59 9.58
C LYS A 492 -0.81 14.57 11.10
N LEU A 493 -0.47 15.72 11.68
CA LEU A 493 -0.20 15.84 13.13
C LEU A 493 -1.48 15.79 13.95
N ASN A 494 -2.58 16.38 13.47
CA ASN A 494 -3.90 16.26 14.10
C ASN A 494 -4.45 14.82 13.98
N LEU A 495 -4.27 14.14 12.85
CA LEU A 495 -4.60 12.71 12.70
C LEU A 495 -3.78 11.84 13.66
N ALA A 496 -2.47 12.07 13.76
CA ALA A 496 -1.59 11.29 14.63
C ALA A 496 -1.92 11.47 16.12
N PHE A 497 -2.28 12.70 16.53
CA PHE A 497 -2.79 13.00 17.87
C PHE A 497 -4.13 12.28 18.14
N VAL A 498 -5.08 12.33 17.21
CA VAL A 498 -6.36 11.63 17.31
C VAL A 498 -6.17 10.11 17.40
N ALA A 499 -5.32 9.52 16.57
CA ALA A 499 -5.02 8.09 16.60
C ALA A 499 -4.34 7.67 17.93
N ASN A 500 -3.40 8.46 18.46
CA ASN A 500 -2.81 8.19 19.78
C ASN A 500 -3.85 8.32 20.92
N LEU A 501 -4.78 9.28 20.83
CA LEU A 501 -5.84 9.45 21.81
C LEU A 501 -6.84 8.27 21.78
N PHE A 502 -7.25 7.83 20.59
CA PHE A 502 -8.07 6.60 20.44
C PHE A 502 -7.34 5.37 21.00
N ASN A 503 -6.10 5.11 20.56
CA ASN A 503 -5.29 3.94 20.95
C ASN A 503 -4.94 3.87 22.45
N THR A 504 -5.32 4.87 23.25
CA THR A 504 -5.12 4.90 24.70
C THR A 504 -6.42 5.10 25.48
N HIS A 505 -7.40 5.79 24.90
CA HIS A 505 -8.69 6.13 25.51
C HIS A 505 -9.84 6.01 24.48
N PRO A 506 -10.24 4.80 24.05
CA PRO A 506 -11.39 4.64 23.15
C PRO A 506 -12.69 5.19 23.75
N GLY A 507 -12.90 4.98 25.06
CA GLY A 507 -14.05 5.51 25.80
C GLY A 507 -15.42 5.02 25.31
N LEU A 508 -15.47 3.93 24.54
CA LEU A 508 -16.71 3.31 24.07
C LEU A 508 -17.17 2.26 25.10
N ASP A 509 -18.48 2.14 25.30
CA ASP A 509 -19.05 1.17 26.24
C ASP A 509 -18.78 -0.27 25.76
N PRO A 510 -18.24 -1.16 26.63
CA PRO A 510 -17.99 -2.56 26.28
C PRO A 510 -19.19 -3.28 25.67
N ILE A 511 -18.91 -4.21 24.76
CA ILE A 511 -19.88 -5.15 24.20
C ILE A 511 -20.37 -6.08 25.31
N THR A 512 -21.68 -6.21 25.49
CA THR A 512 -22.29 -7.19 26.41
C THR A 512 -22.25 -8.60 25.82
N GLU A 513 -22.43 -9.65 26.62
CA GLU A 513 -22.51 -11.03 26.08
C GLU A 513 -23.69 -11.23 25.10
N GLU A 514 -24.68 -10.33 25.11
CA GLU A 514 -25.82 -10.30 24.18
C GLU A 514 -25.49 -9.52 22.89
N ASP A 515 -24.60 -8.52 22.97
CA ASP A 515 -24.02 -7.79 21.82
C ASP A 515 -22.88 -8.59 21.14
N LYS A 516 -22.35 -9.66 21.77
CA LYS A 516 -21.22 -10.45 21.23
C LYS A 516 -21.64 -11.30 20.03
N LEU A 517 -21.50 -10.72 18.85
CA LEU A 517 -21.50 -11.46 17.59
C LEU A 517 -20.33 -12.45 17.57
N GLU A 518 -20.63 -13.73 17.29
CA GLU A 518 -19.61 -14.66 16.82
C GLU A 518 -19.14 -14.17 15.44
N ILE A 519 -17.99 -13.47 15.42
CA ILE A 519 -17.26 -13.23 14.18
C ILE A 519 -16.73 -14.60 13.75
N GLU A 520 -17.43 -15.29 12.85
CA GLU A 520 -16.93 -16.48 12.17
C GLU A 520 -15.52 -16.19 11.63
N ASP A 521 -14.60 -17.16 11.72
CA ASP A 521 -13.18 -16.98 11.39
C ASP A 521 -13.00 -16.81 9.87
N PHE A 522 -13.20 -15.55 9.45
CA PHE A 522 -13.65 -15.18 8.11
C PHE A 522 -12.60 -15.54 7.06
N ASP A 523 -12.94 -16.48 6.16
CA ASP A 523 -12.09 -17.10 5.13
C ASP A 523 -10.60 -16.68 5.20
N ALA A 524 -9.88 -17.30 6.14
CA ALA A 524 -8.49 -16.97 6.42
C ALA A 524 -7.50 -17.35 5.28
N GLU A 525 -7.99 -17.88 4.15
CA GLU A 525 -7.26 -17.90 2.88
C GLU A 525 -7.63 -16.67 2.03
N GLY A 526 -8.92 -16.45 1.81
CA GLY A 526 -9.46 -15.33 1.04
C GLY A 526 -9.06 -13.94 1.56
N GLU A 527 -9.12 -13.68 2.88
CA GLU A 527 -8.67 -12.40 3.46
C GLU A 527 -7.17 -12.15 3.22
N ARG A 528 -6.34 -13.20 3.31
CA ARG A 528 -4.89 -13.09 3.17
C ARG A 528 -4.47 -12.87 1.72
N GLU A 529 -5.06 -13.61 0.78
CA GLU A 529 -4.86 -13.34 -0.64
C GLU A 529 -5.36 -11.93 -1.00
N ALA A 530 -6.51 -11.52 -0.46
CA ALA A 530 -7.04 -10.18 -0.69
C ALA A 530 -6.07 -9.08 -0.22
N ARG A 531 -5.51 -9.21 0.99
CA ARG A 531 -4.49 -8.29 1.52
C ARG A 531 -3.25 -8.22 0.63
N VAL A 532 -2.72 -9.36 0.18
CA VAL A 532 -1.54 -9.40 -0.71
C VAL A 532 -1.84 -8.73 -2.06
N PHE A 533 -3.02 -8.97 -2.62
CA PHE A 533 -3.43 -8.38 -3.90
C PHE A 533 -3.70 -6.88 -3.78
N THR A 534 -4.32 -6.39 -2.69
CA THR A 534 -4.45 -4.96 -2.38
C THR A 534 -3.08 -4.27 -2.32
N LEU A 535 -2.13 -4.87 -1.60
CA LEU A 535 -0.77 -4.33 -1.47
C LEU A 535 -0.03 -4.27 -2.83
N TRP A 536 -0.13 -5.33 -3.64
CA TRP A 536 0.45 -5.36 -4.98
C TRP A 536 -0.22 -4.37 -5.94
N LEU A 537 -1.55 -4.26 -5.97
CA LEU A 537 -2.28 -3.29 -6.80
C LEU A 537 -1.88 -1.85 -6.45
N ASN A 538 -1.84 -1.51 -5.16
CA ASN A 538 -1.40 -0.19 -4.70
C ASN A 538 0.07 0.09 -5.07
N SER A 539 0.91 -0.94 -5.18
CA SER A 539 2.30 -0.79 -5.64
C SER A 539 2.44 -0.47 -7.13
N LEU A 540 1.41 -0.72 -7.93
CA LEU A 540 1.33 -0.30 -9.33
C LEU A 540 0.92 1.18 -9.48
N ASP A 541 0.64 1.89 -8.38
CA ASP A 541 0.08 3.26 -8.38
C ASP A 541 -1.24 3.33 -9.18
N VAL A 542 -2.22 2.55 -8.74
CA VAL A 542 -3.62 2.65 -9.18
C VAL A 542 -4.35 3.73 -8.38
N GLN A 543 -5.34 4.37 -9.02
CA GLN A 543 -6.06 5.52 -8.46
C GLN A 543 -7.60 5.33 -8.64
N PRO A 544 -8.41 5.35 -7.57
CA PRO A 544 -8.00 5.48 -6.17
C PRO A 544 -7.20 4.26 -5.68
N ALA A 545 -6.50 4.42 -4.55
CA ALA A 545 -5.85 3.30 -3.87
C ALA A 545 -6.89 2.34 -3.28
N VAL A 546 -6.63 1.04 -3.40
CA VAL A 546 -7.48 -0.04 -2.88
C VAL A 546 -7.39 -0.11 -1.36
N ASN A 547 -8.54 -0.14 -0.72
CA ASN A 547 -8.76 -0.41 0.70
C ASN A 547 -9.52 -1.75 0.86
N SER A 548 -10.65 -1.92 0.15
CA SER A 548 -11.43 -3.16 0.07
C SER A 548 -11.33 -3.75 -1.34
N LEU A 549 -10.58 -4.84 -1.50
CA LEU A 549 -10.39 -5.52 -2.80
C LEU A 549 -11.70 -5.98 -3.45
N PHE A 550 -12.71 -6.28 -2.63
CA PHE A 550 -13.99 -6.81 -3.12
C PHE A 550 -14.99 -5.72 -3.53
N ASP A 551 -14.71 -4.45 -3.17
CA ASP A 551 -15.57 -3.32 -3.48
C ASP A 551 -14.93 -2.35 -4.47
N ASP A 552 -13.68 -1.94 -4.23
CA ASP A 552 -12.96 -0.95 -5.04
C ASP A 552 -12.69 -1.44 -6.48
N LEU A 553 -12.81 -2.75 -6.73
CA LEU A 553 -12.65 -3.36 -8.06
C LEU A 553 -13.97 -3.52 -8.84
N ARG A 554 -15.13 -3.26 -8.22
CA ARG A 554 -16.46 -3.59 -8.79
C ARG A 554 -16.82 -2.76 -10.02
N ASP A 555 -16.29 -1.54 -10.12
CA ASP A 555 -16.47 -0.66 -11.29
C ASP A 555 -15.52 -0.98 -12.47
N GLY A 556 -14.57 -1.91 -12.26
CA GLY A 556 -13.55 -2.31 -13.22
C GLY A 556 -12.43 -1.31 -13.45
N THR A 557 -12.50 -0.07 -12.94
CA THR A 557 -11.54 1.02 -13.24
C THR A 557 -10.14 0.68 -12.74
N ILE A 558 -10.01 0.24 -11.49
CA ILE A 558 -8.70 -0.16 -10.91
C ILE A 558 -8.13 -1.39 -11.63
N LEU A 559 -8.97 -2.35 -12.01
CA LEU A 559 -8.54 -3.52 -12.79
C LEU A 559 -7.99 -3.10 -14.16
N LEU A 560 -8.67 -2.21 -14.88
CA LEU A 560 -8.20 -1.68 -16.15
C LEU A 560 -6.85 -0.95 -16.00
N GLN A 561 -6.69 -0.13 -14.95
CA GLN A 561 -5.39 0.51 -14.67
C GLN A 561 -4.29 -0.53 -14.43
N ALA A 562 -4.56 -1.58 -13.64
CA ALA A 562 -3.60 -2.65 -13.40
C ALA A 562 -3.25 -3.42 -14.70
N TYR A 563 -4.20 -3.66 -15.60
CA TYR A 563 -3.91 -4.26 -16.92
C TYR A 563 -2.96 -3.39 -17.76
N ASP A 564 -3.16 -2.07 -17.79
CA ASP A 564 -2.33 -1.15 -18.56
C ASP A 564 -0.97 -0.87 -17.89
N LYS A 565 -0.87 -0.96 -16.55
CA LYS A 565 0.42 -0.90 -15.82
C LYS A 565 1.25 -2.16 -16.03
N VAL A 566 0.64 -3.35 -15.99
CA VAL A 566 1.32 -4.66 -16.16
C VAL A 566 1.61 -4.97 -17.64
N ILE A 567 0.78 -4.48 -18.56
CA ILE A 567 0.92 -4.68 -20.01
C ILE A 567 0.57 -3.37 -20.77
N PRO A 568 1.51 -2.41 -20.87
CA PRO A 568 1.25 -1.09 -21.45
C PRO A 568 0.66 -1.11 -22.87
N GLY A 569 -0.42 -0.33 -23.06
CA GLY A 569 -1.14 -0.23 -24.33
C GLY A 569 -2.20 -1.31 -24.54
N THR A 570 -2.57 -2.04 -23.48
CA THR A 570 -3.64 -3.06 -23.52
C THR A 570 -5.03 -2.43 -23.44
N VAL A 571 -5.17 -1.32 -22.72
CA VAL A 571 -6.48 -0.72 -22.45
C VAL A 571 -6.78 0.40 -23.45
N ASN A 572 -7.85 0.23 -24.22
CA ASN A 572 -8.44 1.31 -25.00
C ASN A 572 -9.37 2.14 -24.09
N TRP A 573 -8.80 3.16 -23.45
CA TRP A 573 -9.49 4.07 -22.54
C TRP A 573 -10.72 4.80 -23.14
N ARG A 574 -10.92 4.76 -24.46
CA ARG A 574 -12.15 5.26 -25.12
C ARG A 574 -13.38 4.37 -24.93
N HIS A 575 -13.19 3.11 -24.54
CA HIS A 575 -14.27 2.15 -24.27
C HIS A 575 -14.60 2.06 -22.76
N VAL A 576 -13.91 2.82 -21.92
CA VAL A 576 -14.01 2.74 -20.46
C VAL A 576 -14.97 3.82 -19.94
N ASN A 577 -15.98 3.41 -19.19
CA ASN A 577 -16.80 4.34 -18.41
C ASN A 577 -15.95 4.92 -17.28
N LYS A 578 -15.76 6.25 -17.28
CA LYS A 578 -15.18 6.98 -16.14
C LYS A 578 -16.18 7.07 -14.98
N ALA A 579 -15.66 7.16 -13.75
CA ALA A 579 -16.47 7.46 -12.56
C ALA A 579 -17.15 8.84 -12.68
N PRO A 580 -18.36 9.03 -12.08
CA PRO A 580 -19.04 10.32 -12.08
C PRO A 580 -18.23 11.44 -11.40
N ALA A 581 -18.08 12.58 -12.08
CA ALA A 581 -17.42 13.78 -11.55
C ALA A 581 -18.13 14.41 -10.31
N SER A 582 -19.31 13.92 -9.95
CA SER A 582 -20.03 14.26 -8.71
C SER A 582 -19.58 13.44 -7.49
N GLY A 583 -18.66 12.50 -7.64
CA GLY A 583 -18.25 11.58 -6.56
C GLY A 583 -19.28 10.51 -6.20
N ALA A 584 -20.34 10.36 -7.00
CA ALA A 584 -21.33 9.30 -6.85
C ALA A 584 -20.81 7.97 -7.43
N GLU A 585 -21.33 6.83 -6.95
CA GLU A 585 -20.97 5.51 -7.49
C GLU A 585 -21.28 5.37 -8.98
N MET A 586 -20.49 4.54 -9.67
CA MET A 586 -20.74 4.22 -11.07
C MET A 586 -22.00 3.34 -11.21
N MET A 587 -22.96 3.78 -12.03
CA MET A 587 -24.20 3.04 -12.30
C MET A 587 -23.88 1.60 -12.73
N ARG A 588 -24.49 0.59 -12.07
CA ARG A 588 -24.10 -0.83 -12.20
C ARG A 588 -23.94 -1.34 -13.64
N PHE A 589 -24.74 -0.88 -14.60
CA PHE A 589 -24.59 -1.31 -16.00
C PHE A 589 -23.26 -0.87 -16.63
N LYS A 590 -22.76 0.34 -16.29
CA LYS A 590 -21.46 0.87 -16.73
C LYS A 590 -20.28 0.13 -16.08
N ALA A 591 -20.44 -0.21 -14.80
CA ALA A 591 -19.52 -1.07 -14.09
C ALA A 591 -19.44 -2.46 -14.75
N VAL A 592 -20.59 -3.05 -15.12
CA VAL A 592 -20.66 -4.31 -15.88
C VAL A 592 -20.04 -4.20 -17.28
N GLU A 593 -20.17 -3.05 -17.98
CA GLU A 593 -19.47 -2.81 -19.24
C GLU A 593 -17.94 -2.82 -19.05
N ASN A 594 -17.43 -2.09 -18.05
CA ASN A 594 -16.00 -2.05 -17.71
C ASN A 594 -15.47 -3.43 -17.32
N THR A 595 -16.14 -4.16 -16.41
CA THR A 595 -15.69 -5.47 -15.95
C THR A 595 -15.84 -6.56 -17.02
N ASN A 596 -16.81 -6.46 -17.92
CA ASN A 596 -16.85 -7.30 -19.12
C ASN A 596 -15.63 -7.05 -20.03
N TYR A 597 -15.22 -5.80 -20.22
CA TYR A 597 -14.01 -5.47 -20.97
C TYR A 597 -12.74 -5.99 -20.28
N VAL A 598 -12.63 -5.89 -18.95
CA VAL A 598 -11.55 -6.54 -18.17
C VAL A 598 -11.48 -8.05 -18.43
N VAL A 599 -12.64 -8.73 -18.41
CA VAL A 599 -12.74 -10.17 -18.67
C VAL A 599 -12.42 -10.51 -20.13
N GLU A 600 -12.74 -9.64 -21.08
CA GLU A 600 -12.34 -9.79 -22.48
C GLU A 600 -10.82 -9.68 -22.65
N LEU A 601 -10.18 -8.64 -22.08
CA LEU A 601 -8.73 -8.44 -22.11
C LEU A 601 -8.00 -9.65 -21.52
N GLY A 602 -8.44 -10.14 -20.36
CA GLY A 602 -7.91 -11.37 -19.77
C GLY A 602 -8.01 -12.58 -20.71
N LYS A 603 -9.15 -12.75 -21.40
CA LYS A 603 -9.33 -13.82 -22.40
C LYS A 603 -8.42 -13.63 -23.62
N GLN A 604 -8.21 -12.40 -24.12
CA GLN A 604 -7.26 -12.09 -25.19
C GLN A 604 -5.80 -12.43 -24.78
N ILE A 605 -5.43 -12.15 -23.52
CA ILE A 605 -4.12 -12.45 -22.92
C ILE A 605 -3.98 -13.94 -22.50
N ARG A 606 -5.04 -14.75 -22.72
CA ARG A 606 -5.14 -16.20 -22.44
C ARG A 606 -5.22 -16.57 -20.96
N PHE A 607 -5.78 -15.71 -20.12
CA PHE A 607 -6.14 -16.07 -18.75
C PHE A 607 -7.25 -17.13 -18.77
N SER A 608 -7.18 -18.07 -17.82
CA SER A 608 -8.18 -19.10 -17.58
C SER A 608 -9.38 -18.50 -16.84
N LEU A 609 -10.20 -17.74 -17.57
CA LEU A 609 -11.43 -17.09 -17.09
C LEU A 609 -12.68 -17.90 -17.49
N VAL A 610 -12.60 -19.23 -17.36
CA VAL A 610 -13.72 -20.16 -17.59
C VAL A 610 -14.72 -20.00 -16.46
N GLY A 611 -15.97 -19.68 -16.79
CA GLY A 611 -17.02 -19.42 -15.79
C GLY A 611 -16.96 -18.03 -15.14
N ILE A 612 -16.12 -17.11 -15.63
CA ILE A 612 -16.07 -15.71 -15.14
C ILE A 612 -16.64 -14.75 -16.19
N GLN A 613 -17.54 -13.88 -15.74
CA GLN A 613 -18.21 -12.78 -16.44
C GLN A 613 -17.90 -11.44 -15.74
N GLY A 614 -18.19 -10.31 -16.39
CA GLY A 614 -18.02 -8.99 -15.75
C GLY A 614 -18.95 -8.79 -14.56
N ALA A 615 -20.20 -9.28 -14.68
CA ALA A 615 -21.19 -9.21 -13.61
C ALA A 615 -20.70 -9.80 -12.28
N ASP A 616 -19.96 -10.92 -12.31
CA ASP A 616 -19.38 -11.54 -11.12
C ASP A 616 -18.47 -10.57 -10.34
N ILE A 617 -17.64 -9.83 -11.08
CA ILE A 617 -16.70 -8.85 -10.52
C ILE A 617 -17.46 -7.62 -10.00
N THR A 618 -18.46 -7.14 -10.75
CA THR A 618 -19.30 -6.00 -10.36
C THR A 618 -20.23 -6.33 -9.18
N ASP A 619 -20.56 -7.60 -8.95
CA ASP A 619 -21.32 -8.06 -7.80
C ASP A 619 -20.43 -8.55 -6.64
N GLY A 620 -19.10 -8.36 -6.73
CA GLY A 620 -18.15 -8.59 -5.63
C GLY A 620 -17.84 -10.07 -5.34
N GLN A 621 -17.99 -10.97 -6.31
CA GLN A 621 -17.82 -12.42 -6.13
C GLN A 621 -16.38 -12.81 -5.72
N ARG A 622 -16.14 -12.89 -4.42
CA ARG A 622 -14.81 -12.98 -3.77
C ARG A 622 -13.86 -13.95 -4.48
N THR A 623 -14.23 -15.22 -4.63
CA THR A 623 -13.41 -16.27 -5.26
C THR A 623 -13.04 -15.97 -6.72
N LEU A 624 -13.95 -15.35 -7.48
CA LEU A 624 -13.76 -15.05 -8.90
C LEU A 624 -12.91 -13.78 -9.08
N THR A 625 -13.09 -12.78 -8.21
CA THR A 625 -12.21 -11.59 -8.11
C THR A 625 -10.78 -12.00 -7.73
N LEU A 626 -10.59 -12.82 -6.69
CA LEU A 626 -9.26 -13.37 -6.35
C LEU A 626 -8.66 -14.16 -7.52
N GLY A 627 -9.46 -15.00 -8.21
CA GLY A 627 -9.02 -15.79 -9.36
C GLY A 627 -8.63 -14.97 -10.60
N LEU A 628 -9.21 -13.78 -10.79
CA LEU A 628 -8.86 -12.82 -11.83
C LEU A 628 -7.57 -12.05 -11.46
N VAL A 629 -7.53 -11.46 -10.26
CA VAL A 629 -6.41 -10.64 -9.80
C VAL A 629 -5.13 -11.47 -9.65
N TRP A 630 -5.26 -12.71 -9.16
CA TRP A 630 -4.18 -13.71 -9.16
C TRP A 630 -3.54 -13.89 -10.54
N GLN A 631 -4.35 -13.98 -11.61
CA GLN A 631 -3.83 -14.22 -12.96
C GLN A 631 -3.12 -13.00 -13.53
N LEU A 632 -3.54 -11.78 -13.17
CA LEU A 632 -2.84 -10.56 -13.53
C LEU A 632 -1.50 -10.42 -12.78
N MET A 633 -1.48 -10.68 -11.46
CA MET A 633 -0.24 -10.71 -10.67
C MET A 633 0.74 -11.80 -11.14
N ARG A 634 0.23 -12.98 -11.47
CA ARG A 634 1.03 -14.06 -12.07
C ARG A 634 1.58 -13.67 -13.44
N ARG A 635 0.82 -12.92 -14.25
CA ARG A 635 1.26 -12.40 -15.55
C ARG A 635 2.35 -11.34 -15.42
N ASP A 636 2.26 -10.46 -14.43
CA ASP A 636 3.31 -9.50 -14.06
C ASP A 636 4.65 -10.22 -13.75
N ILE A 637 4.61 -11.25 -12.92
CA ILE A 637 5.77 -12.09 -12.62
C ILE A 637 6.31 -12.77 -13.89
N THR A 638 5.45 -13.32 -14.75
CA THR A 638 5.90 -13.88 -16.04
C THR A 638 6.50 -12.83 -16.98
N ASN A 639 6.02 -11.58 -16.95
CA ASN A 639 6.57 -10.46 -17.73
C ASN A 639 7.95 -10.05 -17.22
N THR A 640 8.17 -9.90 -15.91
CA THR A 640 9.50 -9.59 -15.35
C THR A 640 10.53 -10.69 -15.67
N LEU A 641 10.08 -11.95 -15.76
CA LEU A 641 10.91 -13.10 -16.14
C LEU A 641 11.06 -13.30 -17.67
N ALA A 642 10.45 -12.45 -18.52
CA ALA A 642 10.45 -12.64 -19.98
C ALA A 642 11.86 -12.61 -20.60
N ALA A 643 12.78 -11.78 -20.07
CA ALA A 643 14.17 -11.76 -20.51
C ALA A 643 14.89 -13.09 -20.21
N LEU A 644 14.56 -13.77 -19.11
CA LEU A 644 15.08 -15.12 -18.83
C LEU A 644 14.41 -16.18 -19.70
N ALA A 645 13.11 -16.07 -19.98
CA ALA A 645 12.44 -16.96 -20.93
C ALA A 645 13.16 -16.92 -22.30
N GLN A 646 13.46 -15.72 -22.81
CA GLN A 646 14.26 -15.54 -24.03
C GLN A 646 15.67 -16.16 -23.92
N ARG A 647 16.41 -15.89 -22.83
CA ARG A 647 17.75 -16.50 -22.60
C ARG A 647 17.72 -18.03 -22.52
N LEU A 648 16.59 -18.62 -22.12
CA LEU A 648 16.36 -20.08 -22.07
C LEU A 648 15.71 -20.66 -23.33
N GLY A 649 15.49 -19.86 -24.39
CA GLY A 649 14.82 -20.30 -25.62
C GLY A 649 13.33 -20.63 -25.46
N LYS A 650 12.67 -20.07 -24.44
CA LYS A 650 11.27 -20.32 -24.07
C LYS A 650 10.37 -19.13 -24.36
N ARG A 651 9.08 -19.40 -24.59
CA ARG A 651 8.04 -18.39 -24.75
C ARG A 651 7.72 -17.67 -23.43
N GLU A 652 7.69 -18.42 -22.34
CA GLU A 652 7.43 -17.95 -20.98
C GLU A 652 8.10 -18.88 -19.96
N ILE A 653 8.16 -18.45 -18.70
CA ILE A 653 8.57 -19.30 -17.57
C ILE A 653 7.32 -19.98 -16.99
N THR A 654 7.41 -21.29 -16.73
CA THR A 654 6.31 -22.10 -16.18
C THR A 654 6.61 -22.60 -14.77
N ASP A 655 5.60 -23.05 -14.01
CA ASP A 655 5.81 -23.53 -12.62
C ASP A 655 6.85 -24.65 -12.51
N PRO A 656 6.89 -25.67 -13.42
CA PRO A 656 7.98 -26.64 -13.46
C PRO A 656 9.38 -26.01 -13.66
N ASP A 657 9.48 -24.89 -14.38
CA ASP A 657 10.74 -24.18 -14.57
C ASP A 657 11.18 -23.43 -13.31
N MET A 658 10.23 -22.82 -12.61
CA MET A 658 10.47 -22.13 -11.33
C MET A 658 10.83 -23.13 -10.22
N ILE A 659 10.12 -24.27 -10.15
CA ILE A 659 10.44 -25.40 -9.26
C ILE A 659 11.82 -25.95 -9.57
N LYS A 660 12.15 -26.19 -10.85
CA LYS A 660 13.50 -26.62 -11.25
C LYS A 660 14.55 -25.59 -10.83
N TRP A 661 14.34 -24.32 -11.13
CA TRP A 661 15.28 -23.24 -10.77
C TRP A 661 15.53 -23.18 -9.27
N ALA A 662 14.49 -23.26 -8.44
CA ALA A 662 14.63 -23.28 -6.98
C ALA A 662 15.39 -24.52 -6.50
N ASN A 663 15.04 -25.71 -6.99
CA ASN A 663 15.75 -26.96 -6.69
C ASN A 663 17.22 -26.93 -7.16
N ASP A 664 17.52 -26.24 -8.26
CA ASP A 664 18.88 -26.05 -8.78
C ASP A 664 19.67 -25.04 -7.92
N MET A 665 19.03 -24.00 -7.39
CA MET A 665 19.64 -23.07 -6.43
C MET A 665 19.96 -23.73 -5.08
N SER A 666 19.05 -24.50 -4.47
CA SER A 666 19.35 -25.24 -3.23
C SER A 666 20.61 -26.12 -3.38
N ARG A 667 20.72 -26.85 -4.50
CA ARG A 667 21.94 -27.64 -4.81
C ARG A 667 23.18 -26.78 -5.04
N LYS A 668 23.05 -25.60 -5.67
CA LYS A 668 24.15 -24.63 -5.78
C LYS A 668 24.61 -24.09 -4.42
N GLY A 669 23.70 -24.00 -3.44
CA GLY A 669 24.02 -23.69 -2.04
C GLY A 669 24.70 -24.83 -1.26
N GLY A 670 24.96 -25.98 -1.89
CA GLY A 670 25.55 -27.16 -1.24
C GLY A 670 24.55 -27.99 -0.43
N LYS A 671 23.25 -27.85 -0.70
CA LYS A 671 22.16 -28.49 0.05
C LYS A 671 21.40 -29.50 -0.82
N SER A 672 20.66 -30.39 -0.17
CA SER A 672 19.92 -31.49 -0.80
C SER A 672 18.40 -31.37 -0.68
N SER A 673 17.90 -30.26 -0.11
CA SER A 673 16.47 -29.98 0.00
C SER A 673 15.87 -29.74 -1.39
N GLN A 674 14.74 -30.39 -1.69
CA GLN A 674 14.05 -30.26 -2.98
C GLN A 674 12.54 -30.35 -2.79
N ILE A 675 11.80 -29.54 -3.55
CA ILE A 675 10.33 -29.55 -3.60
C ILE A 675 9.82 -30.17 -4.90
N ARG A 676 8.65 -30.81 -4.86
CA ARG A 676 7.97 -31.34 -6.06
C ARG A 676 6.91 -30.39 -6.63
N SER A 677 6.41 -29.47 -5.82
CA SER A 677 5.42 -28.44 -6.22
C SER A 677 5.41 -27.29 -5.22
N PHE A 678 4.75 -26.18 -5.53
CA PHE A 678 4.50 -25.11 -4.56
C PHE A 678 3.43 -25.45 -3.49
N LYS A 679 2.94 -26.70 -3.46
CA LYS A 679 2.08 -27.26 -2.38
C LYS A 679 2.86 -28.23 -1.46
N ASP A 680 4.16 -28.38 -1.68
CA ASP A 680 5.02 -29.31 -0.94
C ASP A 680 5.17 -28.84 0.51
N GLN A 681 4.71 -29.64 1.47
CA GLN A 681 4.62 -29.25 2.88
C GLN A 681 5.99 -28.97 3.53
N THR A 682 7.08 -29.47 2.92
CA THR A 682 8.46 -29.15 3.35
C THR A 682 8.79 -27.66 3.26
N ILE A 683 8.08 -26.89 2.43
CA ILE A 683 8.22 -25.43 2.31
C ILE A 683 7.85 -24.72 3.62
N GLY A 684 6.89 -25.25 4.38
CA GLY A 684 6.41 -24.66 5.63
C GLY A 684 7.49 -24.47 6.69
N THR A 685 8.52 -25.33 6.68
CA THR A 685 9.69 -25.27 7.57
C THR A 685 10.57 -24.04 7.36
N GLY A 686 10.40 -23.30 6.25
CA GLY A 686 11.26 -22.21 5.78
C GLY A 686 12.65 -22.64 5.29
N VAL A 687 13.17 -23.80 5.72
CA VAL A 687 14.55 -24.26 5.43
C VAL A 687 14.84 -24.33 3.93
N PHE A 688 13.91 -24.84 3.12
CA PHE A 688 14.10 -24.90 1.66
C PHE A 688 14.28 -23.51 1.03
N LEU A 689 13.58 -22.49 1.53
CA LEU A 689 13.68 -21.12 1.00
C LEU A 689 15.03 -20.49 1.37
N LEU A 690 15.54 -20.78 2.57
CA LEU A 690 16.87 -20.38 3.01
C LEU A 690 17.97 -21.07 2.18
N ASP A 691 17.80 -22.35 1.86
CA ASP A 691 18.72 -23.08 0.97
C ASP A 691 18.73 -22.51 -0.46
N VAL A 692 17.57 -22.10 -1.00
CA VAL A 692 17.46 -21.38 -2.28
C VAL A 692 18.21 -20.03 -2.23
N LEU A 693 17.99 -19.24 -1.18
CA LEU A 693 18.62 -17.93 -0.98
C LEU A 693 20.16 -18.05 -0.84
N ASN A 694 20.63 -19.06 -0.11
CA ASN A 694 22.05 -19.42 -0.01
C ASN A 694 22.64 -19.79 -1.38
N GLY A 695 21.88 -20.52 -2.21
CA GLY A 695 22.22 -20.80 -3.60
C GLY A 695 22.34 -19.55 -4.48
N MET A 696 21.54 -18.51 -4.21
CA MET A 696 21.63 -17.22 -4.91
C MET A 696 22.85 -16.41 -4.44
N LYS A 697 22.99 -16.16 -3.13
CA LYS A 697 24.10 -15.40 -2.51
C LYS A 697 24.42 -15.96 -1.11
N SER A 698 25.37 -16.89 -1.03
CA SER A 698 25.69 -17.64 0.20
C SER A 698 26.17 -16.78 1.37
N SER A 699 26.73 -15.58 1.12
CA SER A 699 27.13 -14.64 2.18
C SER A 699 25.96 -13.99 2.94
N TYR A 700 24.71 -14.27 2.58
CA TYR A 700 23.52 -13.76 3.28
C TYR A 700 22.89 -14.75 4.26
N VAL A 701 23.14 -16.06 4.12
CA VAL A 701 22.48 -17.10 4.93
C VAL A 701 23.48 -17.65 5.94
N ASP A 702 23.49 -17.06 7.14
CA ASP A 702 24.25 -17.57 8.27
C ASP A 702 23.47 -18.74 8.91
N TYR A 703 23.92 -19.98 8.69
CA TYR A 703 23.20 -21.18 9.15
C TYR A 703 23.21 -21.36 10.67
N ASP A 704 24.05 -20.62 11.42
CA ASP A 704 23.97 -20.57 12.88
C ASP A 704 22.69 -19.85 13.37
N LEU A 705 21.98 -19.15 12.48
CA LEU A 705 20.72 -18.45 12.73
C LEU A 705 19.48 -19.23 12.24
N VAL A 706 19.66 -20.36 11.55
CA VAL A 706 18.61 -21.14 10.91
C VAL A 706 18.15 -22.25 11.84
N THR A 707 16.85 -22.30 12.12
CA THR A 707 16.27 -23.29 13.03
C THR A 707 16.04 -24.64 12.31
N PRO A 708 15.86 -25.75 13.06
CA PRO A 708 15.49 -27.05 12.49
C PRO A 708 14.16 -27.09 11.74
N GLY A 709 13.29 -26.07 11.86
CA GLY A 709 11.97 -26.05 11.22
C GLY A 709 11.00 -27.11 11.75
N LYS A 710 11.10 -27.48 13.04
CA LYS A 710 10.37 -28.61 13.65
C LYS A 710 9.15 -28.23 14.49
N THR A 711 9.08 -26.99 14.95
CA THR A 711 7.92 -26.40 15.63
C THR A 711 7.40 -25.22 14.81
N ASP A 712 6.24 -24.69 15.17
CA ASP A 712 5.66 -23.56 14.45
C ASP A 712 6.50 -22.28 14.66
N GLU A 713 7.11 -22.10 15.82
CA GLU A 713 8.04 -20.98 16.12
C GLU A 713 9.36 -21.12 15.34
N ASP A 714 9.90 -22.35 15.27
CA ASP A 714 11.05 -22.72 14.43
C ASP A 714 10.80 -22.31 12.96
N ALA A 715 9.65 -22.73 12.43
CA ALA A 715 9.22 -22.47 11.07
C ALA A 715 8.98 -20.97 10.81
N TYR A 716 8.32 -20.28 11.74
CA TYR A 716 8.08 -18.84 11.71
C TYR A 716 9.38 -18.05 11.63
N ALA A 717 10.35 -18.38 12.49
CA ALA A 717 11.66 -17.73 12.50
C ALA A 717 12.41 -17.92 11.18
N ASN A 718 12.35 -19.11 10.58
CA ASN A 718 12.93 -19.38 9.27
C ASN A 718 12.21 -18.64 8.12
N ALA A 719 10.88 -18.52 8.18
CA ALA A 719 10.08 -17.80 7.20
C ALA A 719 10.33 -16.27 7.27
N LYS A 720 10.33 -15.69 8.47
CA LYS A 720 10.67 -14.28 8.73
C LYS A 720 12.10 -13.96 8.26
N LEU A 721 13.06 -14.84 8.54
CA LEU A 721 14.43 -14.75 8.05
C LEU A 721 14.48 -14.79 6.51
N SER A 722 13.77 -15.73 5.88
CA SER A 722 13.69 -15.87 4.42
C SER A 722 13.18 -14.60 3.73
N ILE A 723 12.09 -14.01 4.24
CA ILE A 723 11.50 -12.76 3.72
C ILE A 723 12.50 -11.61 3.87
N SER A 724 13.15 -11.49 5.03
CA SER A 724 14.09 -10.40 5.31
C SER A 724 15.35 -10.49 4.45
N ILE A 725 15.89 -11.69 4.24
CA ILE A 725 17.00 -11.95 3.32
C ILE A 725 16.59 -11.64 1.86
N ALA A 726 15.39 -12.06 1.43
CA ALA A 726 14.87 -11.74 0.10
C ALA A 726 14.79 -10.22 -0.14
N ARG A 727 14.26 -9.48 0.83
CA ARG A 727 14.19 -8.01 0.80
C ARG A 727 15.57 -7.35 0.76
N LYS A 728 16.57 -7.90 1.49
CA LYS A 728 17.99 -7.49 1.42
C LYS A 728 18.62 -7.70 0.05
N MET A 729 18.17 -8.71 -0.71
CA MET A 729 18.58 -8.94 -2.11
C MET A 729 17.91 -7.96 -3.10
N GLY A 730 16.93 -7.18 -2.65
CA GLY A 730 16.14 -6.26 -3.48
C GLY A 730 14.77 -6.81 -3.90
N ALA A 731 14.42 -8.04 -3.52
CA ALA A 731 13.14 -8.63 -3.90
C ALA A 731 11.97 -7.94 -3.19
N THR A 732 10.99 -7.45 -3.95
CA THR A 732 9.71 -6.99 -3.39
C THR A 732 8.84 -8.20 -3.02
N ILE A 733 8.59 -8.37 -1.72
CA ILE A 733 7.87 -9.52 -1.14
C ILE A 733 6.67 -9.03 -0.31
N TRP A 734 5.48 -9.45 -0.73
CA TRP A 734 4.17 -9.04 -0.19
C TRP A 734 3.56 -10.01 0.83
N LEU A 735 4.01 -11.27 0.85
CA LEU A 735 3.53 -12.28 1.80
C LEU A 735 4.16 -12.09 3.19
N VAL A 736 3.53 -12.71 4.20
CA VAL A 736 3.99 -12.71 5.60
C VAL A 736 4.52 -14.10 6.02
N PRO A 737 5.28 -14.24 7.13
CA PRO A 737 5.87 -15.54 7.52
C PRO A 737 4.86 -16.69 7.58
N GLU A 738 3.66 -16.40 8.08
CA GLU A 738 2.55 -17.33 8.24
C GLU A 738 2.05 -17.90 6.89
N ASP A 739 2.27 -17.22 5.77
CA ASP A 739 1.87 -17.68 4.43
C ASP A 739 2.85 -18.72 3.86
N ILE A 740 4.12 -18.65 4.27
CA ILE A 740 5.12 -19.70 4.03
C ILE A 740 4.78 -20.92 4.90
N CYS A 741 4.57 -20.71 6.20
CA CYS A 741 4.26 -21.80 7.15
C CYS A 741 2.99 -22.57 6.76
N ALA A 742 1.92 -21.88 6.36
CA ALA A 742 0.68 -22.48 5.85
C ALA A 742 0.77 -22.95 4.38
N VAL A 743 1.93 -22.84 3.73
CA VAL A 743 2.20 -23.26 2.34
C VAL A 743 1.15 -22.75 1.35
N ARG A 744 0.83 -21.46 1.42
CA ARG A 744 -0.13 -20.77 0.55
C ARG A 744 0.42 -20.72 -0.88
N SER A 745 0.17 -21.79 -1.65
CA SER A 745 0.91 -22.11 -2.88
C SER A 745 0.96 -21.01 -3.96
N ARG A 746 -0.08 -20.18 -4.08
CA ARG A 746 -0.08 -18.99 -4.94
C ARG A 746 0.98 -17.96 -4.47
N LEU A 747 0.98 -17.63 -3.19
CA LEU A 747 1.93 -16.71 -2.55
C LEU A 747 3.37 -17.27 -2.58
N VAL A 748 3.54 -18.56 -2.31
CA VAL A 748 4.85 -19.25 -2.46
C VAL A 748 5.37 -19.14 -3.91
N THR A 749 4.48 -19.21 -4.91
CA THR A 749 4.85 -19.01 -6.32
C THR A 749 5.31 -17.57 -6.57
N THR A 750 4.69 -16.55 -5.95
CA THR A 750 5.14 -15.15 -6.11
C THR A 750 6.49 -14.90 -5.44
N PHE A 751 6.73 -15.48 -4.26
CA PHE A 751 8.02 -15.43 -3.59
C PHE A 751 9.16 -15.98 -4.46
N ILE A 752 9.00 -17.20 -4.98
CA ILE A 752 10.00 -17.82 -5.86
C ILE A 752 10.15 -17.04 -7.18
N GLY A 753 9.07 -16.47 -7.73
CA GLY A 753 9.12 -15.58 -8.89
C GLY A 753 9.95 -14.32 -8.65
N SER A 754 9.70 -13.62 -7.54
CA SER A 754 10.47 -12.43 -7.13
C SER A 754 11.95 -12.76 -6.89
N LEU A 755 12.27 -13.91 -6.28
CA LEU A 755 13.66 -14.37 -6.13
C LEU A 755 14.32 -14.67 -7.48
N MET A 756 13.62 -15.35 -8.38
CA MET A 756 14.10 -15.71 -9.71
C MET A 756 14.36 -14.47 -10.57
N ALA A 757 13.50 -13.44 -10.47
CA ALA A 757 13.71 -12.15 -11.12
C ALA A 757 14.91 -11.41 -10.52
N THR A 758 14.99 -11.31 -9.18
CA THR A 758 16.10 -10.66 -8.46
C THR A 758 17.44 -11.32 -8.78
N SER A 759 17.48 -12.65 -8.95
CA SER A 759 18.69 -13.39 -9.31
C SER A 759 19.28 -13.00 -10.67
N LEU A 760 18.48 -12.41 -11.57
CA LEU A 760 18.91 -11.96 -12.90
C LEU A 760 19.53 -10.55 -12.86
N THR A 761 19.08 -9.71 -11.93
CA THR A 761 19.63 -8.36 -11.70
C THR A 761 20.97 -8.40 -10.95
N LEU A 762 21.30 -9.55 -10.35
CA LEU A 762 22.55 -9.81 -9.62
C LEU A 762 23.60 -10.57 -10.47
N GLN A 763 23.40 -10.72 -11.78
CA GLN A 763 24.25 -11.47 -12.73
C GLN A 763 24.67 -10.63 -13.95
#